data_AF-A0A6J7HWX9-F1
#
_entry.id   AF-A0A6J7HWX9-F1
#
_cell.length_a   1.000
_cell.length_b   1.000
_cell.length_c   1.000
_cell.angle_alpha   90.00
_cell.angle_beta   90.00
_cell.angle_gamma   90.00
#
_symmetry.space_group_name_H-M   'P 1'
#
loop_
_entity.id
_entity.type
_entity.pdbx_description
1 polymer ?
#
loop_
_entity_poly.entity_id
_entity_poly.type
_entity_poly.pdbx_seq_one_letter_code
_entity_poly.pdbx_strand_id
1 'polypeptide(L)'
;MQPAAVRVRTWGGLVGAVVVAGVLVAAGVVPWVLVADAAGQAVGDRQGPLSAATVAEVTEQPLPAVTQVLAADGSLITDFYDRDRVPVAADAIAPVMGTALVDVEDSRFYSHGGVDPIGTLRALVADLSSGGAAQGGSTLTQQLVKQVLLQDATTTAGQQAATADTVARKLTEARLALAVDARLSKSEILTRYLNTVYFGHGAYGVQAAARTYFSVDASALTPLQAATLAGLVQNPSADDPIAHPDAAQARRDVVLQRMHDHGDLDDADLAADTAAPVATTPTAAPPQGCAQALVGGFFCSYLRTYLTGTLGLTDAELDGGGLTIRTTLAPGVQQAGDAAVVRTVPRDSSLAAVYDVVQPGTGHVLAMSVNRTYGCTGDGCTSVDLPTAAARGSGSTYKLFTAAYALQHGYTASFTQTTSDPYTSTVYKRDGGTRGVPYTVGNAGHYPATLDLADALVESSNTFFVGLEDHLGSVAGPVHEAQTLGLASLTDDDAQQIVDGEQGSFTLGPQATSPLDLADAYATVFSGGTRCDATPVTAVLGPDGTPLAGSGGALDTGDHCTPGALPAPVAHTLAQVMRGDVESDIGTASRARVSGHDIAGKTGTTQGNVSVAFVGSTPDYTASVLVFDPDQNVDVGGFGGGKSAQIWHDAMAPVLAQGPTPDFPAADRAVLGVPAGGDCPFREGDLALVC
;
A
#
# COMPACT_ATOMS: atom_id res chain seq x y z
N MET A 1 81.24 46.61 -32.27
CA MET A 1 80.99 45.18 -31.96
C MET A 1 80.41 45.12 -30.54
N GLN A 2 79.09 44.92 -30.42
CA GLN A 2 78.37 44.72 -29.14
C GLN A 2 77.70 43.32 -29.19
N PRO A 3 77.61 42.58 -28.06
CA PRO A 3 77.44 41.14 -28.11
C PRO A 3 75.97 40.72 -28.23
N ALA A 4 75.74 39.79 -29.16
CA ALA A 4 74.46 39.17 -29.50
C ALA A 4 73.97 38.09 -28.49
N ALA A 5 74.50 38.05 -27.27
CA ALA A 5 74.35 36.90 -26.37
C ALA A 5 73.10 36.92 -25.46
N VAL A 6 72.36 38.03 -25.38
CA VAL A 6 71.20 38.14 -24.46
C VAL A 6 69.86 37.83 -25.14
N ARG A 7 69.77 37.88 -26.49
CA ARG A 7 68.52 37.59 -27.21
C ARG A 7 68.25 36.09 -27.40
N VAL A 8 69.23 35.20 -27.35
CA VAL A 8 68.98 33.76 -27.62
C VAL A 8 68.31 33.05 -26.44
N ARG A 9 68.56 33.49 -25.20
CA ARG A 9 68.05 32.83 -23.99
C ARG A 9 66.59 33.19 -23.66
N THR A 10 66.15 34.40 -24.01
CA THR A 10 64.74 34.82 -23.86
C THR A 10 63.85 34.25 -24.96
N TRP A 11 64.34 34.13 -26.19
CA TRP A 11 63.59 33.48 -27.27
C TRP A 11 63.49 31.96 -27.09
N GLY A 12 64.53 31.29 -26.57
CA GLY A 12 64.45 29.86 -26.24
C GLY A 12 63.44 29.54 -25.13
N GLY A 13 63.35 30.40 -24.11
CA GLY A 13 62.34 30.27 -23.05
C GLY A 13 60.91 30.53 -23.53
N LEU A 14 60.74 31.50 -24.44
CA LEU A 14 59.43 31.84 -25.01
C LEU A 14 58.94 30.78 -26.00
N VAL A 15 59.84 30.23 -26.83
CA VAL A 15 59.53 29.10 -27.70
C VAL A 15 59.23 27.84 -26.88
N GLY A 16 59.98 27.58 -25.80
CA GLY A 16 59.69 26.48 -24.87
C GLY A 16 58.31 26.63 -24.21
N ALA A 17 57.96 27.83 -23.75
CA ALA A 17 56.65 28.12 -23.17
C ALA A 17 55.50 28.00 -24.19
N VAL A 18 55.70 28.45 -25.44
CA VAL A 18 54.71 28.32 -26.52
C VAL A 18 54.53 26.87 -26.96
N VAL A 19 55.60 26.07 -26.99
CA VAL A 19 55.51 24.64 -27.29
C VAL A 19 54.83 23.88 -26.15
N VAL A 20 55.15 24.18 -24.89
CA VAL A 20 54.47 23.58 -23.73
C VAL A 20 53.00 24.00 -23.69
N ALA A 21 52.68 25.28 -23.91
CA ALA A 21 51.31 25.75 -24.02
C ALA A 21 50.58 25.12 -25.22
N GLY A 22 51.25 24.97 -26.37
CA GLY A 22 50.71 24.30 -27.55
C GLY A 22 50.47 22.81 -27.33
N VAL A 23 51.34 22.13 -26.59
CA VAL A 23 51.19 20.71 -26.20
C VAL A 23 50.13 20.54 -25.12
N LEU A 24 49.97 21.49 -24.19
CA LEU A 24 48.89 21.48 -23.19
C LEU A 24 47.53 21.81 -23.82
N VAL A 25 47.48 22.74 -24.77
CA VAL A 25 46.29 23.02 -25.57
C VAL A 25 46.00 21.81 -26.47
N ALA A 26 46.99 21.21 -27.12
CA ALA A 26 46.77 19.98 -27.88
C ALA A 26 46.34 18.82 -26.98
N ALA A 27 46.97 18.57 -25.84
CA ALA A 27 46.56 17.54 -24.88
C ALA A 27 45.19 17.82 -24.25
N GLY A 28 44.80 19.09 -24.15
CA GLY A 28 43.52 19.53 -23.65
C GLY A 28 42.43 19.60 -24.71
N VAL A 29 42.74 19.75 -26.01
CA VAL A 29 41.77 19.93 -27.12
C VAL A 29 41.68 18.69 -28.00
N VAL A 30 42.78 17.96 -28.21
CA VAL A 30 42.82 16.74 -29.05
C VAL A 30 41.93 15.62 -28.50
N PRO A 31 41.79 15.37 -27.17
CA PRO A 31 40.79 14.43 -26.68
C PRO A 31 39.37 14.86 -27.05
N TRP A 32 39.06 16.16 -27.03
CA TRP A 32 37.72 16.68 -27.35
C TRP A 32 37.43 16.73 -28.84
N VAL A 33 38.42 17.06 -29.68
CA VAL A 33 38.28 17.00 -31.14
C VAL A 33 38.13 15.54 -31.59
N LEU A 34 38.87 14.60 -31.00
CA LEU A 34 38.68 13.17 -31.25
C LEU A 34 37.34 12.65 -30.69
N VAL A 35 36.81 13.22 -29.61
CA VAL A 35 35.46 12.90 -29.09
C VAL A 35 34.37 13.49 -29.99
N ALA A 36 34.54 14.68 -30.55
CA ALA A 36 33.61 15.30 -31.49
C ALA A 36 33.60 14.58 -32.85
N ASP A 37 34.77 14.19 -33.36
CA ASP A 37 34.91 13.42 -34.60
C ASP A 37 34.46 11.95 -34.40
N ALA A 38 34.69 11.39 -33.21
CA ALA A 38 34.07 10.13 -32.80
C ALA A 38 32.55 10.25 -32.63
N ALA A 39 31.99 11.38 -32.15
CA ALA A 39 30.54 11.57 -32.07
C ALA A 39 29.91 11.67 -33.47
N GLY A 40 30.57 12.34 -34.42
CA GLY A 40 30.15 12.41 -35.82
C GLY A 40 30.17 11.06 -36.55
N GLN A 41 31.08 10.15 -36.20
CA GLN A 41 31.15 8.79 -36.76
C GLN A 41 30.52 7.69 -35.88
N ALA A 42 30.21 7.95 -34.59
CA ALA A 42 29.56 7.02 -33.67
C ALA A 42 28.03 7.01 -33.76
N VAL A 43 27.44 7.91 -34.55
CA VAL A 43 26.06 7.75 -35.02
C VAL A 43 25.98 6.61 -36.05
N GLY A 44 27.11 6.19 -36.64
CA GLY A 44 27.17 5.23 -37.74
C GLY A 44 27.29 3.75 -37.37
N ASP A 45 28.27 3.30 -36.56
CA ASP A 45 28.60 1.86 -36.63
C ASP A 45 29.36 1.20 -35.44
N ARG A 46 29.48 1.82 -34.26
CA ARG A 46 30.16 1.17 -33.10
C ARG A 46 29.54 1.50 -31.73
N GLN A 47 28.23 1.43 -31.60
CA GLN A 47 27.58 1.45 -30.29
C GLN A 47 27.49 0.03 -29.77
N GLY A 48 28.16 -0.25 -28.65
CA GLY A 48 27.73 -1.39 -27.84
C GLY A 48 26.28 -1.15 -27.40
N PRO A 49 25.43 -2.19 -27.27
CA PRO A 49 24.02 -2.04 -26.89
C PRO A 49 23.80 -1.26 -25.58
N LEU A 50 24.83 -1.20 -24.72
CA LEU A 50 24.80 -0.50 -23.44
C LEU A 50 24.81 1.04 -23.55
N SER A 51 25.35 1.67 -24.61
CA SER A 51 25.39 3.15 -24.69
C SER A 51 24.10 3.77 -25.19
N ALA A 52 23.38 3.09 -26.10
CA ALA A 52 22.09 3.56 -26.61
C ALA A 52 21.00 3.44 -25.55
N ALA A 53 21.00 2.34 -24.80
CA ALA A 53 20.08 2.11 -23.69
C ALA A 53 20.24 3.18 -22.60
N THR A 54 21.46 3.50 -22.17
CA THR A 54 21.68 4.57 -21.17
C THR A 54 21.24 5.94 -21.67
N VAL A 55 21.45 6.27 -22.94
CA VAL A 55 20.96 7.55 -23.47
C VAL A 55 19.44 7.58 -23.45
N ALA A 56 18.79 6.51 -23.91
CA ALA A 56 17.33 6.39 -23.84
C ALA A 56 16.81 6.46 -22.40
N GLU A 57 17.50 5.85 -21.43
CA GLU A 57 17.16 5.95 -20.00
C GLU A 57 17.14 7.42 -19.53
N VAL A 58 18.19 8.18 -19.86
CA VAL A 58 18.27 9.59 -19.46
C VAL A 58 17.23 10.45 -20.19
N THR A 59 16.96 10.18 -21.47
CA THR A 59 16.18 11.08 -22.33
C THR A 59 14.72 10.73 -22.48
N GLU A 60 14.35 9.46 -22.35
CA GLU A 60 13.03 8.93 -22.73
C GLU A 60 12.29 8.33 -21.53
N GLN A 61 12.97 7.75 -20.54
CA GLN A 61 12.29 7.17 -19.39
C GLN A 61 11.74 8.25 -18.43
N PRO A 62 10.53 8.04 -17.88
CA PRO A 62 10.03 8.80 -16.74
C PRO A 62 10.98 8.63 -15.55
N LEU A 63 11.13 9.70 -14.76
CA LEU A 63 11.88 9.58 -13.51
C LEU A 63 11.06 8.77 -12.49
N PRO A 64 11.71 7.90 -11.69
CA PRO A 64 11.04 7.23 -10.58
C PRO A 64 10.33 8.24 -9.69
N ALA A 65 9.08 7.99 -9.33
CA ALA A 65 8.25 8.93 -8.58
C ALA A 65 7.46 8.21 -7.51
N VAL A 66 7.09 8.94 -6.46
CA VAL A 66 6.26 8.43 -5.37
C VAL A 66 4.90 7.97 -5.90
N THR A 67 4.48 6.77 -5.50
CA THR A 67 3.13 6.26 -5.74
C THR A 67 2.25 6.61 -4.55
N GLN A 68 1.13 7.29 -4.79
CA GLN A 68 0.19 7.68 -3.76
C GLN A 68 -0.89 6.64 -3.57
N VAL A 69 -1.16 6.25 -2.32
CA VAL A 69 -2.27 5.37 -1.96
C VAL A 69 -3.35 6.19 -1.28
N LEU A 70 -4.53 6.26 -1.89
CA LEU A 70 -5.64 7.09 -1.45
C LEU A 70 -6.81 6.24 -0.96
N ALA A 71 -7.46 6.69 0.12
CA ALA A 71 -8.72 6.15 0.61
C ALA A 71 -9.88 6.47 -0.35
N ALA A 72 -11.05 5.89 -0.11
CA ALA A 72 -12.25 6.10 -0.93
C ALA A 72 -12.72 7.57 -0.97
N ASP A 73 -12.42 8.36 0.07
CA ASP A 73 -12.72 9.80 0.14
C ASP A 73 -11.61 10.69 -0.48
N GLY A 74 -10.54 10.09 -1.00
CA GLY A 74 -9.39 10.78 -1.58
C GLY A 74 -8.32 11.22 -0.58
N SER A 75 -8.48 10.94 0.73
CA SER A 75 -7.43 11.19 1.72
C SER A 75 -6.24 10.24 1.54
N LEU A 76 -5.04 10.70 1.92
CA LEU A 76 -3.82 9.90 1.81
C LEU A 76 -3.80 8.79 2.88
N ILE A 77 -3.58 7.55 2.45
CA ILE A 77 -3.27 6.42 3.32
C ILE A 77 -1.76 6.38 3.57
N THR A 78 -0.97 6.25 2.52
CA THR A 78 0.49 6.20 2.56
C THR A 78 1.06 6.48 1.17
N ASP A 79 2.37 6.66 1.08
CA ASP A 79 3.10 6.65 -0.19
C ASP A 79 3.97 5.38 -0.29
N PHE A 80 4.10 4.85 -1.51
CA PHE A 80 5.07 3.81 -1.85
C PHE A 80 6.20 4.43 -2.64
N TYR A 81 7.42 4.34 -2.11
CA TYR A 81 8.61 4.86 -2.77
C TYR A 81 9.90 4.23 -2.24
N ASP A 82 10.91 4.12 -3.09
CA ASP A 82 12.32 3.90 -2.70
C ASP A 82 13.04 5.23 -2.44
N ARG A 83 12.63 6.28 -3.16
CA ARG A 83 13.18 7.63 -3.17
C ARG A 83 12.02 8.61 -3.13
N ASP A 84 12.04 9.55 -2.18
CA ASP A 84 11.04 10.61 -2.14
C ASP A 84 11.31 11.56 -3.32
N ARG A 85 10.60 11.34 -4.43
CA ARG A 85 10.66 12.16 -5.64
C ARG A 85 9.26 12.45 -6.17
N VAL A 86 8.98 13.73 -6.35
CA VAL A 86 7.80 14.25 -7.04
C VAL A 86 8.28 15.05 -8.25
N PRO A 87 8.39 14.44 -9.45
CA PRO A 87 8.84 15.16 -10.63
C PRO A 87 7.89 16.30 -10.98
N VAL A 88 8.44 17.49 -11.20
CA VAL A 88 7.69 18.68 -11.61
C VAL A 88 8.17 19.21 -12.96
N ALA A 89 7.24 19.80 -13.72
CA ALA A 89 7.55 20.47 -14.97
C ALA A 89 8.39 21.74 -14.74
N ALA A 90 9.05 22.22 -15.80
CA ALA A 90 9.96 23.36 -15.72
C ALA A 90 9.29 24.65 -15.20
N ASP A 91 8.02 24.87 -15.55
CA ASP A 91 7.21 26.01 -15.14
C ASP A 91 6.71 25.92 -13.68
N ALA A 92 6.77 24.72 -13.08
CA ALA A 92 6.53 24.47 -11.67
C ALA A 92 7.80 24.56 -10.81
N ILE A 93 8.91 25.04 -11.38
CA ILE A 93 10.15 25.34 -10.66
C ILE A 93 10.37 26.86 -10.70
N ALA A 94 10.66 27.47 -9.55
CA ALA A 94 10.95 28.89 -9.49
C ALA A 94 12.15 29.23 -10.40
N PRO A 95 12.06 30.23 -11.30
CA PRO A 95 13.15 30.56 -12.22
C PRO A 95 14.49 30.81 -11.52
N VAL A 96 14.45 31.45 -10.35
CA VAL A 96 15.62 31.73 -9.52
C VAL A 96 16.37 30.48 -9.07
N MET A 97 15.67 29.35 -8.91
CA MET A 97 16.30 28.06 -8.58
C MET A 97 17.15 27.53 -9.74
N GLY A 98 16.64 27.66 -10.97
CA GLY A 98 17.41 27.32 -12.17
C GLY A 98 18.63 28.22 -12.34
N THR A 99 18.46 29.53 -12.16
CA THR A 99 19.56 30.51 -12.23
C THR A 99 20.63 30.23 -11.17
N ALA A 100 20.25 30.12 -9.90
CA ALA A 100 21.19 29.86 -8.80
C ALA A 100 22.02 28.59 -9.03
N LEU A 101 21.39 27.51 -9.50
CA LEU A 101 22.07 26.27 -9.80
C LEU A 101 23.03 26.42 -11.00
N VAL A 102 22.60 27.08 -12.07
CA VAL A 102 23.45 27.33 -13.24
C VAL A 102 24.66 28.17 -12.85
N ASP A 103 24.52 29.24 -12.07
CA ASP A 103 25.63 30.14 -11.74
C ASP A 103 26.72 29.49 -10.88
N VAL A 104 26.29 28.63 -9.93
CA VAL A 104 27.23 27.92 -9.05
C VAL A 104 27.84 26.68 -9.71
N GLU A 105 27.07 25.84 -10.41
CA GLU A 105 27.54 24.56 -10.95
C GLU A 105 28.07 24.67 -12.39
N ASP A 106 27.44 25.47 -13.25
CA ASP A 106 27.72 25.50 -14.68
C ASP A 106 27.34 26.83 -15.35
N SER A 107 28.01 27.93 -14.96
CA SER A 107 27.71 29.31 -15.42
C SER A 107 27.65 29.53 -16.94
N ARG A 108 28.13 28.57 -17.75
CA ARG A 108 28.09 28.65 -19.21
C ARG A 108 27.22 27.57 -19.84
N PHE A 109 26.35 26.94 -19.05
CA PHE A 109 25.47 25.84 -19.44
C PHE A 109 24.77 26.07 -20.79
N TYR A 110 24.26 27.28 -21.00
CA TYR A 110 23.55 27.66 -22.24
C TYR A 110 24.47 27.96 -23.44
N SER A 111 25.78 28.07 -23.23
CA SER A 111 26.78 28.46 -24.23
C SER A 111 27.66 27.31 -24.74
N HIS A 112 27.58 26.12 -24.13
CA HIS A 112 28.30 24.92 -24.58
C HIS A 112 27.36 23.74 -24.80
N GLY A 113 27.86 22.67 -25.43
CA GLY A 113 27.12 21.42 -25.61
C GLY A 113 27.09 20.56 -24.34
N GLY A 114 26.97 19.24 -24.46
CA GLY A 114 26.98 18.33 -23.29
C GLY A 114 28.26 18.41 -22.43
N VAL A 115 29.32 19.03 -22.92
CA VAL A 115 30.61 19.21 -22.25
C VAL A 115 31.15 20.62 -22.48
N ASP A 116 31.98 21.10 -21.56
CA ASP A 116 32.57 22.44 -21.61
C ASP A 116 34.11 22.40 -21.65
N PRO A 117 34.73 22.31 -22.84
CA PRO A 117 36.18 22.24 -22.97
C PRO A 117 36.91 23.46 -22.40
N ILE A 118 36.30 24.65 -22.52
CA ILE A 118 36.89 25.89 -21.98
C ILE A 118 36.80 25.88 -20.44
N GLY A 119 35.73 25.28 -19.88
CA GLY A 119 35.48 25.21 -18.44
C GLY A 119 36.38 24.18 -17.79
N THR A 120 36.50 23.01 -18.42
CA THR A 120 37.45 21.97 -18.03
C THR A 120 38.89 22.48 -18.05
N LEU A 121 39.30 23.23 -19.09
CA LEU A 121 40.64 23.81 -19.15
C LEU A 121 40.86 24.87 -18.06
N ARG A 122 39.87 25.73 -17.82
CA ARG A 122 39.90 26.74 -16.75
C ARG A 122 40.05 26.10 -15.38
N ALA A 123 39.25 25.07 -15.09
CA ALA A 123 39.30 24.33 -13.83
C ALA A 123 40.68 23.68 -13.64
N LEU A 124 41.23 23.04 -14.68
CA LEU A 124 42.57 22.44 -14.63
C LEU A 124 43.67 23.48 -14.32
N VAL A 125 43.62 24.67 -14.93
CA VAL A 125 44.58 25.75 -14.65
C VAL A 125 44.41 26.28 -13.23
N ALA A 126 43.16 26.43 -12.76
CA ALA A 126 42.87 26.85 -11.40
C ALA A 126 43.43 25.86 -10.36
N ASP A 127 43.17 24.56 -10.53
CA ASP A 127 43.64 23.47 -9.65
C ASP A 127 45.17 23.42 -9.55
N LEU A 128 45.85 23.59 -10.69
CA LEU A 128 47.31 23.62 -10.75
C LEU A 128 47.90 24.87 -10.05
N SER A 129 47.14 25.97 -10.00
CA SER A 129 47.55 27.22 -9.37
C SER A 129 47.22 27.29 -7.86
N SER A 130 46.20 26.58 -7.40
CA SER A 130 45.72 26.58 -6.01
C SER A 130 46.28 25.45 -5.14
N GLY A 131 46.98 24.47 -5.73
CA GLY A 131 47.67 23.40 -5.01
C GLY A 131 46.74 22.27 -4.51
N GLY A 132 45.51 22.19 -5.02
CA GLY A 132 44.54 21.15 -4.69
C GLY A 132 43.54 20.93 -5.85
N ALA A 133 42.91 19.76 -5.89
CA ALA A 133 41.88 19.45 -6.88
C ALA A 133 40.56 20.15 -6.50
N ALA A 134 40.17 21.21 -7.21
CA ALA A 134 38.85 21.81 -7.07
C ALA A 134 37.86 21.07 -8.00
N GLN A 135 36.79 20.55 -7.41
CA GLN A 135 35.70 19.93 -8.14
C GLN A 135 34.86 20.99 -8.86
N GLY A 136 35.23 21.37 -10.09
CA GLY A 136 34.51 22.43 -10.82
C GLY A 136 34.58 22.36 -12.35
N GLY A 137 34.90 21.18 -12.91
CA GLY A 137 35.11 21.01 -14.36
C GLY A 137 34.02 20.25 -15.13
N SER A 138 32.98 19.74 -14.45
CA SER A 138 31.91 18.94 -15.06
C SER A 138 30.66 19.78 -15.30
N THR A 139 30.03 19.62 -16.47
CA THR A 139 28.78 20.31 -16.83
C THR A 139 27.57 19.72 -16.12
N LEU A 140 26.46 20.46 -16.05
CA LEU A 140 25.19 19.92 -15.53
C LEU A 140 24.71 18.69 -16.31
N THR A 141 24.94 18.63 -17.63
CA THR A 141 24.61 17.45 -18.44
C THR A 141 25.44 16.22 -18.04
N GLN A 142 26.75 16.41 -17.75
CA GLN A 142 27.60 15.31 -17.24
C GLN A 142 27.15 14.86 -15.85
N GLN A 143 26.79 15.83 -14.99
CA GLN A 143 26.29 15.51 -13.66
C GLN A 143 24.94 14.75 -13.73
N LEU A 144 24.03 15.13 -14.63
CA LEU A 144 22.77 14.40 -14.88
C LEU A 144 23.04 12.94 -15.27
N VAL A 145 23.91 12.72 -16.26
CA VAL A 145 24.29 11.37 -16.70
C VAL A 145 24.86 10.57 -15.53
N LYS A 146 25.75 11.16 -14.73
CA LYS A 146 26.32 10.51 -13.54
C LYS A 146 25.23 10.11 -12.54
N GLN A 147 24.28 11.00 -12.28
CA GLN A 147 23.19 10.73 -11.34
C GLN A 147 22.30 9.58 -11.81
N VAL A 148 21.88 9.59 -13.09
CA VAL A 148 21.07 8.50 -13.65
C VAL A 148 21.84 7.17 -13.59
N LEU A 149 23.10 7.14 -14.04
CA LEU A 149 23.93 5.93 -13.96
C LEU A 149 24.12 5.39 -12.55
N LEU A 150 24.25 6.28 -11.56
CA LEU A 150 24.37 5.90 -10.15
C LEU A 150 23.06 5.30 -9.63
N GLN A 151 21.93 5.91 -10.00
CA GLN A 151 20.60 5.52 -9.53
C GLN A 151 20.07 4.26 -10.21
N ASP A 152 20.48 3.98 -11.45
CA ASP A 152 20.16 2.75 -12.19
C ASP A 152 20.99 1.54 -11.77
N ALA A 153 22.13 1.77 -11.11
CA ALA A 153 23.05 0.71 -10.78
C ALA A 153 22.48 -0.21 -9.68
N THR A 154 22.03 -1.40 -10.09
CA THR A 154 21.50 -2.46 -9.21
C THR A 154 22.56 -3.28 -8.48
N THR A 155 23.85 -3.05 -8.75
CA THR A 155 24.97 -3.77 -8.12
C THR A 155 25.98 -2.81 -7.51
N THR A 156 26.62 -3.23 -6.41
CA THR A 156 27.70 -2.46 -5.76
C THR A 156 28.84 -2.15 -6.73
N ALA A 157 29.18 -3.09 -7.63
CA ALA A 157 30.19 -2.90 -8.66
C ALA A 157 29.78 -1.81 -9.67
N GLY A 158 28.49 -1.78 -10.06
CA GLY A 158 27.94 -0.73 -10.93
C GLY A 158 27.96 0.65 -10.26
N GLN A 159 27.54 0.73 -8.99
CA GLN A 159 27.55 1.98 -8.21
C GLN A 159 28.98 2.51 -8.02
N GLN A 160 29.93 1.61 -7.73
CA GLN A 160 31.34 1.96 -7.66
C GLN A 160 31.87 2.42 -9.02
N ALA A 161 31.50 1.77 -10.12
CA ALA A 161 31.89 2.20 -11.46
C ALA A 161 31.31 3.59 -11.82
N ALA A 162 30.08 3.88 -11.43
CA ALA A 162 29.41 5.17 -11.63
C ALA A 162 30.02 6.32 -10.79
N THR A 163 30.70 6.00 -9.69
CA THR A 163 31.32 6.98 -8.78
C THR A 163 32.85 7.01 -8.83
N ALA A 164 33.50 6.04 -9.50
CA ALA A 164 34.95 5.86 -9.48
C ALA A 164 35.72 7.03 -10.11
N ASP A 165 36.63 7.67 -9.40
CA ASP A 165 37.45 8.78 -9.91
C ASP A 165 38.53 8.36 -10.93
N THR A 166 38.07 7.92 -12.10
CA THR A 166 38.89 7.45 -13.21
C THR A 166 38.65 8.29 -14.47
N VAL A 167 39.71 8.46 -15.26
CA VAL A 167 39.61 9.13 -16.58
C VAL A 167 38.66 8.38 -17.51
N ALA A 168 38.61 7.04 -17.42
CA ALA A 168 37.73 6.22 -18.22
C ALA A 168 36.24 6.47 -17.93
N ARG A 169 35.84 6.61 -16.65
CA ARG A 169 34.48 7.03 -16.27
C ARG A 169 34.16 8.41 -16.85
N LYS A 170 35.02 9.40 -16.59
CA LYS A 170 34.80 10.79 -17.05
C LYS A 170 34.67 10.90 -18.57
N LEU A 171 35.41 10.09 -19.34
CA LEU A 171 35.28 10.02 -20.80
C LEU A 171 33.97 9.37 -21.25
N THR A 172 33.48 8.38 -20.50
CA THR A 172 32.18 7.74 -20.76
C THR A 172 31.03 8.71 -20.48
N GLU A 173 31.07 9.41 -19.35
CA GLU A 173 30.11 10.48 -19.02
C GLU A 173 30.12 11.59 -20.06
N ALA A 174 31.29 12.04 -20.52
CA ALA A 174 31.40 13.05 -21.57
C ALA A 174 30.74 12.63 -22.89
N ARG A 175 30.90 11.36 -23.31
CA ARG A 175 30.26 10.84 -24.53
C ARG A 175 28.74 10.74 -24.38
N LEU A 176 28.27 10.23 -23.25
CA LEU A 176 26.85 10.15 -22.94
C LEU A 176 26.21 11.54 -22.83
N ALA A 177 26.90 12.50 -22.19
CA ALA A 177 26.42 13.87 -22.05
C ALA A 177 26.27 14.57 -23.41
N LEU A 178 27.21 14.36 -24.34
CA LEU A 178 27.07 14.85 -25.72
C LEU A 178 25.87 14.22 -26.44
N ALA A 179 25.61 12.93 -26.22
CA ALA A 179 24.46 12.25 -26.81
C ALA A 179 23.12 12.71 -26.22
N VAL A 180 23.07 12.96 -24.90
CA VAL A 180 21.90 13.52 -24.20
C VAL A 180 21.62 14.94 -24.66
N ASP A 181 22.65 15.78 -24.75
CA ASP A 181 22.55 17.19 -25.20
C ASP A 181 22.09 17.32 -26.65
N ALA A 182 22.34 16.31 -27.48
CA ALA A 182 21.84 16.26 -28.86
C ALA A 182 20.35 15.88 -28.96
N ARG A 183 19.75 15.32 -27.90
CA ARG A 183 18.34 14.87 -27.87
C ARG A 183 17.43 15.76 -27.06
N LEU A 184 17.95 16.42 -26.02
CA LEU A 184 17.19 17.28 -25.11
C LEU A 184 17.62 18.73 -25.24
N SER A 185 16.65 19.65 -25.11
CA SER A 185 16.94 21.06 -24.93
C SER A 185 17.61 21.33 -23.58
N LYS A 186 18.30 22.47 -23.46
CA LYS A 186 18.92 22.90 -22.19
C LYS A 186 17.90 23.00 -21.06
N SER A 187 16.68 23.45 -21.35
CA SER A 187 15.60 23.52 -20.38
C SER A 187 15.19 22.14 -19.87
N GLU A 188 15.08 21.16 -20.76
CA GLU A 188 14.74 19.77 -20.38
C GLU A 188 15.87 19.13 -19.56
N ILE A 189 17.13 19.37 -19.92
CA ILE A 189 18.29 18.86 -19.17
C ILE A 189 18.30 19.45 -17.75
N LEU A 190 18.14 20.77 -17.61
CA LEU A 190 18.12 21.43 -16.31
C LEU A 190 16.94 20.93 -15.46
N THR A 191 15.75 20.80 -16.06
CA THR A 191 14.55 20.30 -15.38
C THR A 191 14.73 18.85 -14.93
N ARG A 192 15.25 17.97 -15.80
CA ARG A 192 15.55 16.58 -15.44
C ARG A 192 16.60 16.51 -14.33
N TYR A 193 17.65 17.33 -14.40
CA TYR A 193 18.68 17.40 -13.36
C TYR A 193 18.08 17.80 -12.00
N LEU A 194 17.31 18.90 -11.97
CA LEU A 194 16.66 19.40 -10.76
C LEU A 194 15.66 18.41 -10.18
N ASN A 195 15.06 17.54 -10.99
CA ASN A 195 14.20 16.46 -10.50
C ASN A 195 14.98 15.19 -10.10
N THR A 196 16.24 15.02 -10.50
CA THR A 196 17.00 13.78 -10.27
C THR A 196 17.95 13.88 -9.09
N VAL A 197 18.54 15.06 -8.85
CA VAL A 197 19.61 15.25 -7.88
C VAL A 197 19.16 15.03 -6.44
N TYR A 198 20.03 14.44 -5.61
CA TYR A 198 19.76 14.22 -4.20
C TYR A 198 20.10 15.46 -3.38
N PHE A 199 19.15 15.92 -2.57
CA PHE A 199 19.31 17.11 -1.72
C PHE A 199 19.53 16.77 -0.24
N GLY A 200 19.46 15.50 0.18
CA GLY A 200 19.55 15.14 1.60
C GLY A 200 18.19 14.72 2.18
N HIS A 201 18.17 14.11 3.37
CA HIS A 201 16.95 13.66 4.07
C HIS A 201 16.01 12.78 3.21
N GLY A 202 16.56 11.98 2.30
CA GLY A 202 15.76 11.15 1.39
C GLY A 202 15.10 11.92 0.24
N ALA A 203 15.24 13.24 0.17
CA ALA A 203 14.65 14.08 -0.86
C ALA A 203 15.45 14.01 -2.17
N TYR A 204 14.85 13.40 -3.19
CA TYR A 204 15.35 13.36 -4.55
C TYR A 204 14.54 14.31 -5.42
N GLY A 205 15.20 15.32 -5.96
CA GLY A 205 14.57 16.36 -6.75
C GLY A 205 14.11 17.57 -5.94
N VAL A 206 13.98 18.69 -6.64
CA VAL A 206 13.81 20.02 -6.04
C VAL A 206 12.45 20.20 -5.37
N GLN A 207 11.41 19.53 -5.86
CA GLN A 207 10.08 19.57 -5.24
C GLN A 207 10.06 18.91 -3.87
N ALA A 208 10.67 17.72 -3.75
CA ALA A 208 10.82 17.05 -2.46
C ALA A 208 11.67 17.93 -1.53
N ALA A 209 12.82 18.42 -2.00
CA ALA A 209 13.71 19.26 -1.21
C ALA A 209 13.05 20.55 -0.68
N ALA A 210 12.30 21.26 -1.53
CA ALA A 210 11.58 22.48 -1.13
C ALA A 210 10.59 22.22 0.01
N ARG A 211 9.89 21.08 -0.04
CA ARG A 211 8.96 20.66 1.03
C ARG A 211 9.71 20.23 2.29
N THR A 212 10.73 19.39 2.14
CA THR A 212 11.54 18.87 3.25
C THR A 212 12.17 19.98 4.07
N TYR A 213 12.76 21.00 3.42
CA TYR A 213 13.52 22.04 4.12
C TYR A 213 12.71 23.29 4.45
N PHE A 214 11.67 23.62 3.67
CA PHE A 214 11.00 24.92 3.76
C PHE A 214 9.47 24.83 3.78
N SER A 215 8.86 23.65 3.68
CA SER A 215 7.40 23.48 3.63
C SER A 215 6.72 24.27 2.49
N VAL A 216 7.41 24.46 1.36
CA VAL A 216 6.89 25.15 0.16
C VAL A 216 7.04 24.28 -1.07
N ASP A 217 6.25 24.57 -2.11
CA ASP A 217 6.47 23.96 -3.44
C ASP A 217 7.67 24.59 -4.16
N ALA A 218 8.29 23.86 -5.09
CA ALA A 218 9.46 24.32 -5.83
C ALA A 218 9.19 25.62 -6.63
N SER A 219 7.94 25.86 -7.04
CA SER A 219 7.51 27.08 -7.72
C SER A 219 7.51 28.32 -6.81
N ALA A 220 7.50 28.13 -5.48
CA ALA A 220 7.42 29.19 -4.49
C ALA A 220 8.76 29.49 -3.79
N LEU A 221 9.86 28.88 -4.26
CA LEU A 221 11.19 29.13 -3.71
C LEU A 221 11.60 30.60 -3.86
N THR A 222 12.01 31.20 -2.74
CA THR A 222 12.63 32.53 -2.69
C THR A 222 14.11 32.46 -3.11
N PRO A 223 14.77 33.59 -3.44
CA PRO A 223 16.20 33.60 -3.78
C PRO A 223 17.10 32.94 -2.73
N LEU A 224 16.89 33.24 -1.44
CA LEU A 224 17.65 32.63 -0.34
C LEU A 224 17.46 31.11 -0.25
N GLN A 225 16.22 30.63 -0.41
CA GLN A 225 15.92 29.20 -0.38
C GLN A 225 16.52 28.50 -1.61
N ALA A 226 16.40 29.10 -2.79
CA ALA A 226 16.98 28.62 -4.03
C ALA A 226 18.51 28.52 -3.95
N ALA A 227 19.18 29.57 -3.45
CA ALA A 227 20.63 29.59 -3.24
C ALA A 227 21.06 28.52 -2.22
N THR A 228 20.27 28.30 -1.17
CA THR A 228 20.55 27.27 -0.17
C THR A 228 20.46 25.87 -0.80
N LEU A 229 19.39 25.57 -1.54
CA LEU A 229 19.23 24.27 -2.22
C LEU A 229 20.27 24.06 -3.32
N ALA A 230 20.59 25.08 -4.12
CA ALA A 230 21.61 24.99 -5.15
C ALA A 230 23.00 24.70 -4.55
N GLY A 231 23.30 25.29 -3.40
CA GLY A 231 24.54 25.02 -2.66
C GLY A 231 24.63 23.59 -2.15
N LEU A 232 23.52 23.04 -1.68
CA LEU A 232 23.38 21.73 -1.06
C LEU A 232 23.74 20.57 -2.00
N VAL A 233 23.50 20.74 -3.30
CA VAL A 233 23.77 19.73 -4.35
C VAL A 233 25.20 19.20 -4.32
N GLN A 234 26.19 20.04 -3.97
CA GLN A 234 27.59 19.65 -3.95
C GLN A 234 27.88 18.62 -2.85
N ASN A 235 27.32 18.82 -1.66
CA ASN A 235 27.53 17.93 -0.51
C ASN A 235 26.33 17.94 0.45
N PRO A 236 25.25 17.21 0.13
CA PRO A 236 24.00 17.25 0.89
C PRO A 236 24.13 16.94 2.38
N SER A 237 25.10 16.10 2.76
CA SER A 237 25.32 15.74 4.16
C SER A 237 26.10 16.80 4.93
N ALA A 238 27.12 17.42 4.32
CA ALA A 238 27.98 18.39 5.02
C ALA A 238 27.37 19.79 5.06
N ASP A 239 26.60 20.15 4.03
CA ASP A 239 25.97 21.45 3.88
C ASP A 239 24.49 21.43 4.30
N ASP A 240 24.06 20.40 5.05
CA ASP A 240 22.68 20.25 5.53
C ASP A 240 22.25 21.45 6.40
N PRO A 241 21.24 22.24 5.99
CA PRO A 241 20.82 23.42 6.74
C PRO A 241 20.11 23.11 8.07
N ILE A 242 19.71 21.85 8.32
CA ILE A 242 19.11 21.40 9.58
C ILE A 242 20.20 20.97 10.57
N ALA A 243 21.12 20.10 10.12
CA ALA A 243 22.18 19.57 10.98
C ALA A 243 23.41 20.49 11.10
N HIS A 244 23.71 21.27 10.06
CA HIS A 244 24.93 22.07 9.90
C HIS A 244 24.62 23.48 9.34
N PRO A 245 23.84 24.31 10.06
CA PRO A 245 23.37 25.60 9.57
C PRO A 245 24.50 26.57 9.17
N ASP A 246 25.62 26.58 9.89
CA ASP A 246 26.77 27.45 9.58
C ASP A 246 27.46 27.03 8.26
N ALA A 247 27.59 25.72 8.01
CA ALA A 247 28.16 25.22 6.77
C ALA A 247 27.22 25.48 5.58
N ALA A 248 25.93 25.23 5.78
CA ALA A 248 24.89 25.54 4.81
C ALA A 248 24.87 27.04 4.45
N GLN A 249 25.00 27.92 5.44
CA GLN A 249 25.08 29.36 5.22
C GLN A 249 26.32 29.74 4.41
N ALA A 250 27.51 29.26 4.81
CA ALA A 250 28.73 29.53 4.07
C ALA A 250 28.63 29.05 2.60
N ARG A 251 28.00 27.89 2.38
CA ARG A 251 27.79 27.34 1.03
C ARG A 251 26.77 28.15 0.23
N ARG A 252 25.64 28.54 0.83
CA ARG A 252 24.65 29.45 0.22
C ARG A 252 25.28 30.78 -0.18
N ASP A 253 26.12 31.36 0.67
CA ASP A 253 26.75 32.65 0.40
C ASP A 253 27.72 32.58 -0.80
N VAL A 254 28.36 31.42 -1.01
CA VAL A 254 29.10 31.16 -2.26
C VAL A 254 28.16 31.18 -3.47
N VAL A 255 26.97 30.59 -3.38
CA VAL A 255 25.98 30.63 -4.48
C VAL A 255 25.53 32.07 -4.75
N LEU A 256 25.19 32.83 -3.72
CA LEU A 256 24.79 34.24 -3.85
C LEU A 256 25.88 35.08 -4.52
N GLN A 257 27.14 34.90 -4.11
CA GLN A 257 28.27 35.57 -4.75
C GLN A 257 28.40 35.18 -6.23
N ARG A 258 28.17 33.90 -6.57
CA ARG A 258 28.22 33.43 -7.96
C ARG A 258 27.09 34.03 -8.79
N MET A 259 25.88 34.16 -8.25
CA MET A 259 24.78 34.84 -8.93
C MET A 259 25.10 36.33 -9.17
N HIS A 260 25.69 37.00 -8.17
CA HIS A 260 26.15 38.38 -8.31
C HIS A 260 27.23 38.53 -9.39
N ASP A 261 28.24 37.65 -9.41
CA ASP A 261 29.33 37.66 -10.40
C ASP A 261 28.82 37.55 -11.85
N HIS A 262 27.66 36.93 -12.07
CA HIS A 262 27.03 36.76 -13.39
C HIS A 262 25.94 37.81 -13.69
N GLY A 263 25.65 38.69 -12.73
CA GLY A 263 24.69 39.80 -12.88
C GLY A 263 23.24 39.43 -12.58
N ASP A 264 23.00 38.28 -11.95
CA ASP A 264 21.68 37.77 -11.56
C ASP A 264 21.26 38.20 -10.15
N LEU A 265 22.16 38.86 -9.41
CA LEU A 265 21.93 39.47 -8.09
C LEU A 265 22.63 40.82 -8.04
N ASP A 266 21.98 41.86 -7.49
CA ASP A 266 22.61 43.18 -7.36
C ASP A 266 23.40 43.34 -6.03
N ASP A 267 24.17 44.42 -5.90
CA ASP A 267 25.00 44.68 -4.72
C ASP A 267 24.17 44.79 -3.42
N ALA A 268 22.96 45.35 -3.50
CA ALA A 268 22.11 45.58 -2.33
C ALA A 268 21.49 44.26 -1.85
N ASP A 269 21.00 43.44 -2.78
CA ASP A 269 20.45 42.13 -2.52
C ASP A 269 21.54 41.17 -2.02
N LEU A 270 22.74 41.16 -2.64
CA LEU A 270 23.86 40.35 -2.16
C LEU A 270 24.22 40.65 -0.69
N ALA A 271 24.30 41.93 -0.34
CA ALA A 271 24.62 42.36 1.02
C ALA A 271 23.52 41.99 2.01
N ALA A 272 22.25 42.12 1.62
CA ALA A 272 21.10 41.76 2.45
C ALA A 272 20.98 40.25 2.65
N ASP A 273 21.08 39.47 1.57
CA ASP A 273 20.87 38.03 1.57
C ASP A 273 22.01 37.28 2.27
N THR A 274 23.25 37.72 2.08
CA THR A 274 24.42 37.17 2.80
C THR A 274 24.31 37.37 4.31
N ALA A 275 23.74 38.51 4.75
CA ALA A 275 23.53 38.81 6.16
C ALA A 275 22.33 38.06 6.77
N ALA A 276 21.39 37.57 5.95
CA ALA A 276 20.25 36.82 6.41
C ALA A 276 20.65 35.41 6.89
N PRO A 277 20.13 34.89 8.01
CA PRO A 277 20.39 33.51 8.43
C PRO A 277 19.74 32.50 7.48
N VAL A 278 20.26 31.28 7.43
CA VAL A 278 19.56 30.15 6.78
C VAL A 278 18.38 29.75 7.66
N ALA A 279 17.16 30.06 7.21
CA ALA A 279 15.93 29.72 7.92
C ALA A 279 15.24 28.52 7.26
N THR A 280 15.17 27.39 7.97
CA THR A 280 14.42 26.21 7.54
C THR A 280 13.07 26.14 8.26
N THR A 281 12.10 25.50 7.62
CA THR A 281 10.83 25.09 8.23
C THR A 281 10.61 23.64 7.85
N PRO A 282 11.30 22.70 8.54
CA PRO A 282 11.28 21.31 8.12
C PRO A 282 9.90 20.68 8.32
N THR A 283 9.46 19.89 7.34
CA THR A 283 8.26 19.03 7.48
C THR A 283 8.70 17.60 7.83
N ALA A 284 7.84 16.85 8.52
CA ALA A 284 8.03 15.41 8.65
C ALA A 284 8.09 14.75 7.27
N ALA A 285 8.88 13.68 7.15
CA ALA A 285 8.90 12.89 5.93
C ALA A 285 7.48 12.37 5.61
N PRO A 286 7.11 12.26 4.32
CA PRO A 286 5.85 11.64 3.95
C PRO A 286 5.76 10.20 4.50
N PRO A 287 4.55 9.70 4.80
CA PRO A 287 4.38 8.33 5.28
C PRO A 287 4.89 7.34 4.23
N GLN A 288 5.84 6.49 4.61
CA GLN A 288 6.42 5.50 3.71
C GLN A 288 5.92 4.09 4.02
N GLY A 289 5.17 3.51 3.09
CA GLY A 289 4.70 2.14 3.16
C GLY A 289 3.64 1.89 4.24
N CYS A 290 3.24 0.64 4.38
CA CYS A 290 2.09 0.27 5.22
C CYS A 290 2.33 0.39 6.73
N ALA A 291 3.60 0.31 7.16
CA ALA A 291 3.97 0.51 8.57
C ALA A 291 3.79 1.96 9.04
N GLN A 292 3.84 2.93 8.11
CA GLN A 292 3.66 4.35 8.40
C GLN A 292 2.33 4.89 7.84
N ALA A 293 1.43 4.00 7.41
CA ALA A 293 0.13 4.41 6.90
C ALA A 293 -0.61 5.25 7.95
N LEU A 294 -1.15 6.38 7.50
CA LEU A 294 -1.89 7.34 8.33
C LEU A 294 -3.20 6.74 8.84
N VAL A 295 -3.74 5.76 8.13
CA VAL A 295 -4.96 5.00 8.45
C VAL A 295 -4.84 3.59 7.84
N GLY A 296 -5.38 2.56 8.49
CA GLY A 296 -5.51 1.23 7.88
C GLY A 296 -4.20 0.54 7.48
N GLY A 297 -3.22 0.45 8.38
CA GLY A 297 -1.94 -0.24 8.09
C GLY A 297 -2.09 -1.70 7.61
N PHE A 298 -3.00 -2.47 8.21
CA PHE A 298 -3.31 -3.84 7.78
C PHE A 298 -4.02 -3.88 6.42
N PHE A 299 -4.95 -2.95 6.20
CA PHE A 299 -5.58 -2.78 4.89
C PHE A 299 -4.53 -2.46 3.80
N CYS A 300 -3.58 -1.58 4.09
CA CYS A 300 -2.48 -1.28 3.18
C CYS A 300 -1.64 -2.53 2.89
N SER A 301 -1.34 -3.36 3.90
CA SER A 301 -0.60 -4.62 3.69
C SER A 301 -1.36 -5.54 2.73
N TYR A 302 -2.65 -5.76 2.99
CA TYR A 302 -3.53 -6.54 2.13
C TYR A 302 -3.62 -5.97 0.70
N LEU A 303 -3.74 -4.66 0.56
CA LEU A 303 -3.70 -3.96 -0.72
C LEU A 303 -2.40 -4.24 -1.47
N ARG A 304 -1.23 -4.16 -0.82
CA ARG A 304 0.06 -4.44 -1.47
C ARG A 304 0.14 -5.90 -1.93
N THR A 305 -0.34 -6.85 -1.12
CA THR A 305 -0.45 -8.26 -1.53
C THR A 305 -1.39 -8.43 -2.70
N TYR A 306 -2.53 -7.74 -2.73
CA TYR A 306 -3.48 -7.79 -3.84
C TYR A 306 -2.88 -7.20 -5.13
N LEU A 307 -2.22 -6.05 -5.05
CA LEU A 307 -1.58 -5.38 -6.20
C LEU A 307 -0.50 -6.27 -6.83
N THR A 308 0.32 -6.91 -5.99
CA THR A 308 1.44 -7.73 -6.47
C THR A 308 1.04 -9.15 -6.87
N GLY A 309 0.11 -9.76 -6.13
CA GLY A 309 -0.37 -11.12 -6.37
C GLY A 309 -1.46 -11.18 -7.44
N THR A 310 -2.57 -10.46 -7.21
CA THR A 310 -3.77 -10.51 -8.07
C THR A 310 -3.59 -9.66 -9.32
N LEU A 311 -3.09 -8.43 -9.19
CA LEU A 311 -2.92 -7.51 -10.33
C LEU A 311 -1.55 -7.60 -10.99
N GLY A 312 -0.61 -8.35 -10.41
CA GLY A 312 0.69 -8.66 -11.01
C GLY A 312 1.65 -7.48 -11.12
N LEU A 313 1.44 -6.39 -10.36
CA LEU A 313 2.42 -5.31 -10.28
C LEU A 313 3.68 -5.79 -9.56
N THR A 314 4.83 -5.28 -9.99
CA THR A 314 6.10 -5.49 -9.31
C THR A 314 6.31 -4.44 -8.20
N ASP A 315 7.12 -4.77 -7.20
CA ASP A 315 7.54 -3.80 -6.19
C ASP A 315 8.23 -2.57 -6.82
N ALA A 316 8.95 -2.74 -7.94
CA ALA A 316 9.59 -1.64 -8.65
C ALA A 316 8.56 -0.68 -9.30
N GLU A 317 7.45 -1.20 -9.82
CA GLU A 317 6.35 -0.38 -10.34
C GLU A 317 5.60 0.34 -9.20
N LEU A 318 5.43 -0.30 -8.05
CA LEU A 318 4.81 0.33 -6.89
C LEU A 318 5.70 1.41 -6.26
N ASP A 319 6.97 1.09 -6.01
CA ASP A 319 7.90 1.95 -5.26
C ASP A 319 8.61 2.99 -6.16
N GLY A 320 8.34 3.02 -7.47
CA GLY A 320 8.93 4.00 -8.40
C GLY A 320 8.06 4.42 -9.59
N GLY A 321 6.87 3.84 -9.76
CA GLY A 321 6.04 4.07 -10.95
C GLY A 321 5.28 5.40 -10.97
N GLY A 322 5.28 6.18 -9.89
CA GLY A 322 4.54 7.44 -9.83
C GLY A 322 3.03 7.27 -9.94
N LEU A 323 2.49 6.17 -9.40
CA LEU A 323 1.11 5.78 -9.60
C LEU A 323 0.18 6.53 -8.64
N THR A 324 -1.11 6.60 -8.98
CA THR A 324 -2.17 6.93 -8.03
C THR A 324 -3.07 5.73 -7.84
N ILE A 325 -3.08 5.16 -6.64
CA ILE A 325 -3.87 3.98 -6.28
C ILE A 325 -5.08 4.45 -5.48
N ARG A 326 -6.28 4.26 -6.01
CA ARG A 326 -7.53 4.55 -5.31
C ARG A 326 -8.08 3.27 -4.70
N THR A 327 -8.31 3.30 -3.41
CA THR A 327 -8.71 2.13 -2.63
C THR A 327 -10.20 2.14 -2.30
N THR A 328 -10.68 1.04 -1.75
CA THR A 328 -12.05 0.90 -1.20
C THR A 328 -12.14 1.28 0.29
N LEU A 329 -11.02 1.53 0.96
CA LEU A 329 -10.99 1.87 2.38
C LEU A 329 -11.82 3.11 2.67
N ALA A 330 -12.79 2.98 3.57
CA ALA A 330 -13.63 4.06 4.06
C ALA A 330 -13.07 4.56 5.41
N PRO A 331 -12.41 5.73 5.48
CA PRO A 331 -11.69 6.15 6.69
C PRO A 331 -12.56 6.22 7.94
N GLY A 332 -13.82 6.65 7.81
CA GLY A 332 -14.77 6.69 8.93
C GLY A 332 -15.11 5.31 9.50
N VAL A 333 -15.24 4.29 8.63
CA VAL A 333 -15.50 2.90 9.04
C VAL A 333 -14.25 2.30 9.68
N GLN A 334 -13.08 2.50 9.07
CA GLN A 334 -11.80 2.04 9.60
C GLN A 334 -11.52 2.63 10.99
N GLN A 335 -11.68 3.94 11.17
CA GLN A 335 -11.41 4.60 12.46
C GLN A 335 -12.38 4.14 13.55
N ALA A 336 -13.66 3.89 13.21
CA ALA A 336 -14.63 3.36 14.16
C ALA A 336 -14.27 1.93 14.60
N GLY A 337 -13.86 1.09 13.64
CA GLY A 337 -13.32 -0.24 13.90
C GLY A 337 -12.09 -0.21 14.81
N ASP A 338 -11.10 0.62 14.49
CA ASP A 338 -9.86 0.77 15.26
C ASP A 338 -10.14 1.20 16.71
N ALA A 339 -11.09 2.12 16.91
CA ALA A 339 -11.51 2.55 18.23
C ALA A 339 -12.22 1.42 19.01
N ALA A 340 -13.08 0.64 18.35
CA ALA A 340 -13.84 -0.42 18.98
C ALA A 340 -12.98 -1.62 19.42
N VAL A 341 -12.05 -2.06 18.57
CA VAL A 341 -11.15 -3.17 18.89
C VAL A 341 -10.22 -2.81 20.05
N VAL A 342 -9.64 -1.60 20.05
CA VAL A 342 -8.72 -1.15 21.12
C VAL A 342 -9.45 -0.90 22.43
N ARG A 343 -10.68 -0.36 22.39
CA ARG A 343 -11.50 -0.13 23.58
C ARG A 343 -11.85 -1.44 24.31
N THR A 344 -12.07 -2.52 23.57
CA THR A 344 -12.45 -3.81 24.14
C THR A 344 -11.26 -4.69 24.48
N VAL A 345 -10.22 -4.67 23.64
CA VAL A 345 -8.97 -5.41 23.81
C VAL A 345 -7.80 -4.43 23.68
N PRO A 346 -7.19 -4.00 24.79
CA PRO A 346 -6.07 -3.07 24.77
C PRO A 346 -4.91 -3.54 23.88
N ARG A 347 -4.10 -2.60 23.38
CA ARG A 347 -3.02 -2.91 22.41
C ARG A 347 -1.94 -3.83 22.96
N ASP A 348 -1.65 -3.73 24.26
CA ASP A 348 -0.68 -4.55 24.98
C ASP A 348 -1.22 -5.92 25.43
N SER A 349 -2.49 -6.22 25.12
CA SER A 349 -3.06 -7.54 25.40
C SER A 349 -2.38 -8.63 24.55
N SER A 350 -2.25 -9.84 25.12
CA SER A 350 -1.89 -11.02 24.32
C SER A 350 -2.97 -11.32 23.27
N LEU A 351 -4.23 -10.97 23.55
CA LEU A 351 -5.34 -11.20 22.64
C LEU A 351 -5.30 -10.26 21.43
N ALA A 352 -5.64 -10.80 20.26
CA ALA A 352 -6.02 -10.09 19.07
C ALA A 352 -7.52 -9.93 19.00
N ALA A 353 -7.97 -8.71 18.72
CA ALA A 353 -9.30 -8.43 18.22
C ALA A 353 -9.16 -7.90 16.80
N VAL A 354 -9.81 -8.59 15.86
CA VAL A 354 -9.82 -8.27 14.44
C VAL A 354 -11.25 -7.92 14.04
N TYR A 355 -11.42 -6.85 13.28
CA TYR A 355 -12.70 -6.38 12.74
C TYR A 355 -12.52 -6.02 11.26
N ASP A 356 -13.16 -6.77 10.38
CA ASP A 356 -13.07 -6.58 8.93
C ASP A 356 -14.46 -6.32 8.34
N VAL A 357 -14.54 -5.41 7.37
CA VAL A 357 -15.80 -4.98 6.77
C VAL A 357 -15.75 -5.16 5.26
N VAL A 358 -16.73 -5.86 4.72
CA VAL A 358 -16.95 -6.05 3.29
C VAL A 358 -18.33 -5.51 2.92
N GLN A 359 -18.39 -4.77 1.81
CA GLN A 359 -19.64 -4.29 1.24
C GLN A 359 -20.36 -5.42 0.48
N PRO A 360 -21.59 -5.81 0.87
CA PRO A 360 -22.37 -6.78 0.13
C PRO A 360 -22.62 -6.35 -1.33
N GLY A 361 -22.45 -7.28 -2.26
CA GLY A 361 -22.77 -7.07 -3.68
C GLY A 361 -21.66 -6.41 -4.51
N THR A 362 -20.57 -5.94 -3.90
CA THR A 362 -19.38 -5.43 -4.60
C THR A 362 -18.09 -6.14 -4.18
N GLY A 363 -18.04 -6.69 -2.96
CA GLY A 363 -16.81 -7.27 -2.39
C GLY A 363 -15.81 -6.21 -1.92
N HIS A 364 -16.19 -4.92 -1.91
CA HIS A 364 -15.29 -3.85 -1.49
C HIS A 364 -14.92 -4.01 -0.01
N VAL A 365 -13.62 -4.12 0.28
CA VAL A 365 -13.11 -4.16 1.65
C VAL A 365 -13.05 -2.73 2.19
N LEU A 366 -13.91 -2.39 3.14
CA LEU A 366 -14.07 -1.01 3.61
C LEU A 366 -13.20 -0.69 4.82
N ALA A 367 -12.86 -1.69 5.62
CA ALA A 367 -12.01 -1.56 6.80
C ALA A 367 -11.38 -2.91 7.18
N MET A 368 -10.16 -2.85 7.73
CA MET A 368 -9.44 -3.96 8.34
C MET A 368 -8.74 -3.47 9.61
N SER A 369 -9.40 -3.66 10.76
CA SER A 369 -8.98 -3.14 12.06
C SER A 369 -8.44 -4.24 12.95
N VAL A 370 -7.31 -3.97 13.59
CA VAL A 370 -6.72 -4.85 14.60
C VAL A 370 -6.37 -3.99 15.81
N ASN A 371 -6.49 -4.54 17.02
CA ASN A 371 -6.02 -3.87 18.24
C ASN A 371 -4.48 -3.74 18.33
N ARG A 372 -3.75 -3.75 17.21
CA ARG A 372 -2.30 -3.63 17.13
C ARG A 372 -1.92 -2.62 16.06
N THR A 373 -0.66 -2.22 16.05
CA THR A 373 -0.08 -1.39 15.00
C THR A 373 0.72 -2.27 14.05
N TYR A 374 0.47 -2.13 12.75
CA TYR A 374 1.16 -2.91 11.72
C TYR A 374 2.61 -2.44 11.53
N GLY A 375 3.55 -3.37 11.36
CA GLY A 375 4.89 -3.08 10.85
C GLY A 375 5.83 -2.31 11.78
N CYS A 376 5.55 -2.27 13.09
CA CYS A 376 6.44 -1.68 14.10
C CYS A 376 7.06 -2.73 15.02
N THR A 377 7.93 -2.29 15.95
CA THR A 377 8.57 -3.14 16.97
C THR A 377 8.14 -2.72 18.38
N GLY A 378 7.96 -3.71 19.26
CA GLY A 378 7.54 -3.51 20.65
C GLY A 378 6.14 -4.02 20.96
N ASP A 379 5.68 -3.77 22.19
CA ASP A 379 4.35 -4.19 22.65
C ASP A 379 3.25 -3.52 21.84
N GLY A 380 2.23 -4.28 21.45
CA GLY A 380 1.13 -3.79 20.61
C GLY A 380 1.47 -3.60 19.14
N CYS A 381 2.65 -4.06 18.69
CA CYS A 381 3.01 -4.15 17.28
C CYS A 381 2.86 -5.57 16.73
N THR A 382 2.61 -5.71 15.43
CA THR A 382 2.73 -6.98 14.70
C THR A 382 2.99 -6.72 13.23
N SER A 383 3.68 -7.65 12.56
CA SER A 383 3.77 -7.67 11.09
C SER A 383 3.01 -8.85 10.48
N VAL A 384 2.27 -9.60 11.31
CA VAL A 384 1.38 -10.66 10.84
C VAL A 384 0.06 -10.03 10.43
N ASP A 385 -0.37 -10.28 9.20
CA ASP A 385 -1.67 -9.85 8.68
C ASP A 385 -2.80 -10.71 9.26
N LEU A 386 -3.13 -10.44 10.53
CA LEU A 386 -4.20 -11.13 11.26
C LEU A 386 -5.59 -11.07 10.60
N PRO A 387 -5.97 -10.03 9.83
CA PRO A 387 -7.21 -10.04 9.06
C PRO A 387 -7.34 -11.13 8.00
N THR A 388 -6.24 -11.51 7.36
CA THR A 388 -6.24 -12.49 6.24
C THR A 388 -5.70 -13.85 6.67
N ALA A 389 -4.99 -13.92 7.80
CA ALA A 389 -4.44 -15.15 8.32
C ALA A 389 -5.54 -16.06 8.88
N ALA A 390 -5.60 -17.30 8.38
CA ALA A 390 -6.37 -18.36 9.02
C ALA A 390 -5.74 -18.70 10.39
N ALA A 391 -6.41 -18.33 11.48
CA ALA A 391 -5.83 -18.43 12.82
C ALA A 391 -6.51 -19.46 13.72
N ARG A 392 -7.68 -19.15 14.28
CA ARG A 392 -8.47 -20.01 15.16
C ARG A 392 -9.85 -20.25 14.56
N GLY A 393 -10.58 -21.22 15.12
CA GLY A 393 -11.97 -21.44 14.77
C GLY A 393 -12.84 -20.21 14.98
N SER A 394 -13.90 -20.07 14.20
CA SER A 394 -14.94 -19.06 14.41
C SER A 394 -16.20 -19.64 15.05
N GLY A 395 -16.23 -20.94 15.37
CA GLY A 395 -17.28 -21.55 16.16
C GLY A 395 -18.62 -21.65 15.41
N SER A 396 -19.71 -21.37 16.12
CA SER A 396 -21.08 -21.49 15.58
C SER A 396 -21.43 -20.56 14.42
N THR A 397 -20.54 -19.66 13.98
CA THR A 397 -20.69 -18.94 12.71
C THR A 397 -20.77 -19.92 11.51
N TYR A 398 -20.20 -21.12 11.62
CA TYR A 398 -20.25 -22.12 10.55
C TYR A 398 -21.64 -22.76 10.36
N LYS A 399 -22.55 -22.62 11.32
CA LYS A 399 -23.95 -23.11 11.19
C LYS A 399 -24.67 -22.47 10.01
N LEU A 400 -24.25 -21.27 9.59
CA LEU A 400 -24.74 -20.64 8.37
C LEU A 400 -24.59 -21.55 7.16
N PHE A 401 -23.43 -22.18 6.97
CA PHE A 401 -23.14 -23.00 5.80
C PHE A 401 -24.00 -24.27 5.76
N THR A 402 -24.16 -24.93 6.91
CA THR A 402 -25.05 -26.10 7.03
C THR A 402 -26.51 -25.72 6.80
N ALA A 403 -26.97 -24.58 7.33
CA ALA A 403 -28.33 -24.09 7.11
C ALA A 403 -28.56 -23.72 5.64
N ALA A 404 -27.63 -22.99 5.02
CA ALA A 404 -27.70 -22.59 3.62
C ALA A 404 -27.79 -23.81 2.69
N TYR A 405 -26.93 -24.80 2.91
CA TYR A 405 -26.97 -26.05 2.15
C TYR A 405 -28.28 -26.80 2.36
N ALA A 406 -28.75 -26.94 3.61
CA ALA A 406 -30.01 -27.64 3.90
C ALA A 406 -31.22 -26.99 3.21
N LEU A 407 -31.33 -25.65 3.25
CA LEU A 407 -32.42 -24.91 2.62
C LEU A 407 -32.42 -25.05 1.10
N GLN A 408 -31.25 -25.13 0.46
CA GLN A 408 -31.13 -25.43 -0.96
C GLN A 408 -31.56 -26.87 -1.31
N HIS A 409 -31.48 -27.79 -0.35
CA HIS A 409 -31.74 -29.21 -0.55
C HIS A 409 -33.10 -29.66 0.01
N GLY A 410 -34.06 -28.74 0.05
CA GLY A 410 -35.48 -29.04 0.30
C GLY A 410 -35.89 -29.05 1.77
N TYR A 411 -34.99 -28.70 2.69
CA TYR A 411 -35.37 -28.36 4.05
C TYR A 411 -35.96 -26.94 4.07
N THR A 412 -36.80 -26.67 5.07
CA THR A 412 -37.42 -25.35 5.28
C THR A 412 -36.99 -24.78 6.62
N ALA A 413 -37.12 -23.48 6.83
CA ALA A 413 -36.83 -22.85 8.12
C ALA A 413 -37.70 -23.42 9.26
N SER A 414 -38.92 -23.90 8.95
CA SER A 414 -39.80 -24.62 9.89
C SER A 414 -39.46 -26.11 10.08
N PHE A 415 -38.41 -26.63 9.46
CA PHE A 415 -38.01 -28.03 9.64
C PHE A 415 -37.71 -28.29 11.12
N THR A 416 -38.49 -29.18 11.73
CA THR A 416 -38.44 -29.48 13.15
C THR A 416 -37.78 -30.82 13.40
N GLN A 417 -36.91 -30.89 14.40
CA GLN A 417 -36.36 -32.16 14.90
C GLN A 417 -36.20 -32.13 16.42
N THR A 418 -36.22 -33.32 17.02
CA THR A 418 -35.97 -33.51 18.45
C THR A 418 -34.56 -34.07 18.64
N THR A 419 -33.73 -33.37 19.42
CA THR A 419 -32.38 -33.83 19.77
C THR A 419 -32.23 -33.94 21.28
N SER A 420 -31.52 -34.97 21.75
CA SER A 420 -31.12 -35.06 23.16
C SER A 420 -29.98 -34.08 23.44
N ASP A 421 -29.77 -33.73 24.72
CA ASP A 421 -28.63 -32.93 25.15
C ASP A 421 -27.94 -33.61 26.34
N PRO A 422 -26.80 -34.30 26.13
CA PRO A 422 -26.02 -34.32 24.89
C PRO A 422 -26.64 -35.17 23.77
N TYR A 423 -26.33 -34.83 22.52
CA TYR A 423 -26.70 -35.58 21.31
C TYR A 423 -25.53 -36.44 20.83
N THR A 424 -25.82 -37.67 20.41
CA THR A 424 -24.82 -38.55 19.79
C THR A 424 -25.20 -38.79 18.34
N SER A 425 -24.31 -38.39 17.43
CA SER A 425 -24.50 -38.55 16.00
C SER A 425 -24.63 -40.03 15.63
N THR A 426 -25.56 -40.28 14.73
CA THR A 426 -25.86 -41.56 14.09
C THR A 426 -25.01 -41.80 12.85
N VAL A 427 -24.49 -40.75 12.22
CA VAL A 427 -23.66 -40.80 11.01
C VAL A 427 -22.16 -40.74 11.37
N TYR A 428 -21.76 -39.74 12.15
CA TYR A 428 -20.37 -39.40 12.39
C TYR A 428 -19.78 -40.11 13.63
N LYS A 429 -18.47 -40.38 13.57
CA LYS A 429 -17.68 -40.97 14.67
C LYS A 429 -16.41 -40.15 14.88
N ARG A 430 -15.92 -40.08 16.13
CA ARG A 430 -14.56 -39.58 16.38
C ARG A 430 -13.56 -40.58 15.81
N ASP A 431 -12.53 -40.07 15.13
CA ASP A 431 -11.45 -40.82 14.46
C ASP A 431 -11.88 -41.63 13.21
N GLY A 432 -13.06 -41.35 12.64
CA GLY A 432 -13.52 -41.87 11.35
C GLY A 432 -13.90 -43.36 11.29
N GLY A 433 -14.78 -43.70 10.32
CA GLY A 433 -15.11 -45.08 9.94
C GLY A 433 -15.95 -45.90 10.93
N THR A 434 -16.21 -47.17 10.60
CA THR A 434 -17.12 -48.07 11.35
C THR A 434 -16.66 -48.48 12.76
N ARG A 435 -15.43 -48.09 13.16
CA ARG A 435 -14.82 -48.43 14.46
C ARG A 435 -14.54 -47.20 15.33
N GLY A 436 -14.90 -46.00 14.89
CA GLY A 436 -14.68 -44.77 15.65
C GLY A 436 -15.54 -44.69 16.92
N VAL A 437 -15.12 -43.85 17.87
CA VAL A 437 -15.84 -43.62 19.13
C VAL A 437 -17.10 -42.79 18.84
N PRO A 438 -18.23 -42.98 19.57
CA PRO A 438 -19.42 -42.16 19.37
C PRO A 438 -19.10 -40.66 19.37
N TYR A 439 -19.56 -39.94 18.35
CA TYR A 439 -19.45 -38.49 18.29
C TYR A 439 -20.61 -37.85 19.05
N THR A 440 -20.33 -37.46 20.29
CA THR A 440 -21.30 -36.85 21.19
C THR A 440 -20.99 -35.37 21.42
N VAL A 441 -21.99 -34.51 21.25
CA VAL A 441 -21.94 -33.05 21.44
C VAL A 441 -22.99 -32.59 22.44
N GLY A 442 -22.71 -31.52 23.17
CA GLY A 442 -23.67 -30.88 24.07
C GLY A 442 -23.86 -29.42 23.69
N ASN A 443 -24.96 -28.83 24.17
CA ASN A 443 -25.19 -27.40 24.03
C ASN A 443 -24.43 -26.60 25.08
N ALA A 444 -24.11 -25.35 24.75
CA ALA A 444 -23.56 -24.39 25.70
C ALA A 444 -24.64 -23.84 26.66
N GLY A 445 -25.89 -23.76 26.18
CA GLY A 445 -27.06 -23.35 26.94
C GLY A 445 -28.09 -24.46 27.11
N HIS A 446 -29.21 -24.15 27.77
CA HIS A 446 -30.35 -25.05 27.88
C HIS A 446 -31.43 -24.61 26.90
N TYR A 447 -31.73 -25.47 25.93
CA TYR A 447 -32.71 -25.21 24.89
C TYR A 447 -33.85 -26.23 24.94
N PRO A 448 -35.02 -25.94 24.35
CA PRO A 448 -36.05 -26.94 24.10
C PRO A 448 -35.47 -28.15 23.35
N ALA A 449 -35.88 -29.36 23.71
CA ALA A 449 -35.42 -30.58 23.04
C ALA A 449 -35.87 -30.64 21.57
N THR A 450 -36.96 -29.96 21.24
CA THR A 450 -37.51 -29.85 19.88
C THR A 450 -37.46 -28.40 19.45
N LEU A 451 -36.77 -28.14 18.35
CA LEU A 451 -36.61 -26.83 17.74
C LEU A 451 -36.91 -26.96 16.24
N ASP A 452 -37.28 -25.85 15.61
CA ASP A 452 -37.18 -25.72 14.16
C ASP A 452 -35.82 -25.14 13.74
N LEU A 453 -35.50 -25.17 12.45
CA LEU A 453 -34.22 -24.68 11.92
C LEU A 453 -34.02 -23.18 12.18
N ALA A 454 -35.09 -22.39 12.12
CA ALA A 454 -35.03 -20.95 12.36
C ALA A 454 -34.62 -20.63 13.81
N ASP A 455 -35.28 -21.23 14.79
CA ASP A 455 -34.99 -21.02 16.21
C ASP A 455 -33.67 -21.70 16.59
N ALA A 456 -33.35 -22.87 16.04
CA ALA A 456 -32.06 -23.51 16.28
C ALA A 456 -30.88 -22.68 15.76
N LEU A 457 -31.04 -21.97 14.64
CA LEU A 457 -30.01 -21.07 14.11
C LEU A 457 -29.86 -19.83 15.01
N VAL A 458 -30.98 -19.26 15.49
CA VAL A 458 -31.00 -18.09 16.38
C VAL A 458 -30.42 -18.40 17.76
N GLU A 459 -30.87 -19.47 18.41
CA GLU A 459 -30.39 -19.92 19.73
C GLU A 459 -29.01 -20.58 19.65
N SER A 460 -28.55 -20.90 18.43
CA SER A 460 -27.27 -21.53 18.15
C SER A 460 -27.15 -22.94 18.76
N SER A 461 -28.18 -23.79 18.63
CA SER A 461 -28.17 -25.16 19.16
C SER A 461 -27.11 -26.04 18.46
N ASN A 462 -26.17 -26.60 19.22
CA ASN A 462 -25.16 -27.52 18.69
C ASN A 462 -25.77 -28.87 18.34
N THR A 463 -26.64 -29.38 19.20
CA THR A 463 -27.25 -30.70 19.04
C THR A 463 -28.14 -30.74 17.81
N PHE A 464 -28.90 -29.67 17.55
CA PHE A 464 -29.70 -29.53 16.34
C PHE A 464 -28.82 -29.57 15.09
N PHE A 465 -27.75 -28.77 15.02
CA PHE A 465 -26.96 -28.66 13.79
C PHE A 465 -26.16 -29.94 13.46
N VAL A 466 -25.68 -30.67 14.46
CA VAL A 466 -25.10 -32.01 14.23
C VAL A 466 -26.19 -33.01 13.80
N GLY A 467 -27.39 -32.94 14.39
CA GLY A 467 -28.53 -33.73 13.92
C GLY A 467 -28.97 -33.38 12.49
N LEU A 468 -28.83 -32.11 12.09
CA LEU A 468 -29.09 -31.67 10.72
C LEU A 468 -28.04 -32.23 9.76
N GLU A 469 -26.75 -32.22 10.14
CA GLU A 469 -25.72 -32.89 9.35
C GLU A 469 -25.96 -34.40 9.23
N ASP A 470 -26.52 -35.06 10.25
CA ASP A 470 -26.96 -36.46 10.15
C ASP A 470 -28.09 -36.66 9.13
N HIS A 471 -29.06 -35.73 9.11
CA HIS A 471 -30.15 -35.72 8.13
C HIS A 471 -29.67 -35.48 6.70
N LEU A 472 -28.64 -34.66 6.52
CA LEU A 472 -27.96 -34.45 5.23
C LEU A 472 -27.11 -35.67 4.82
N GLY A 473 -26.65 -36.45 5.79
CA GLY A 473 -25.92 -37.70 5.60
C GLY A 473 -24.46 -37.55 5.20
N SER A 474 -23.97 -36.33 5.01
CA SER A 474 -22.56 -36.02 4.73
C SER A 474 -22.23 -34.56 5.04
N VAL A 475 -21.00 -34.31 5.49
CA VAL A 475 -20.44 -32.95 5.66
C VAL A 475 -19.99 -32.32 4.35
N ALA A 476 -19.88 -33.08 3.25
CA ALA A 476 -19.38 -32.56 1.97
C ALA A 476 -20.21 -31.40 1.42
N GLY A 477 -21.54 -31.47 1.54
CA GLY A 477 -22.43 -30.39 1.15
C GLY A 477 -22.14 -29.09 1.89
N PRO A 478 -22.30 -29.05 3.22
CA PRO A 478 -21.96 -27.88 4.03
C PRO A 478 -20.52 -27.34 3.84
N VAL A 479 -19.54 -28.23 3.66
CA VAL A 479 -18.13 -27.85 3.42
C VAL A 479 -17.98 -27.09 2.10
N HIS A 480 -18.50 -27.64 1.01
CA HIS A 480 -18.42 -26.98 -0.30
C HIS A 480 -19.32 -25.74 -0.39
N GLU A 481 -20.41 -25.70 0.37
CA GLU A 481 -21.23 -24.49 0.51
C GLU A 481 -20.39 -23.34 1.09
N ALA A 482 -19.59 -23.59 2.14
CA ALA A 482 -18.72 -22.57 2.70
C ALA A 482 -17.72 -22.00 1.68
N GLN A 483 -17.10 -22.88 0.87
CA GLN A 483 -16.22 -22.45 -0.22
C GLN A 483 -16.99 -21.64 -1.28
N THR A 484 -18.18 -22.11 -1.67
CA THR A 484 -19.05 -21.45 -2.67
C THR A 484 -19.45 -20.04 -2.23
N LEU A 485 -19.73 -19.86 -0.94
CA LEU A 485 -20.10 -18.55 -0.39
C LEU A 485 -18.91 -17.60 -0.25
N GLY A 486 -17.66 -18.07 -0.30
CA GLY A 486 -16.46 -17.20 -0.29
C GLY A 486 -15.48 -17.44 0.86
N LEU A 487 -15.62 -18.53 1.63
CA LEU A 487 -14.70 -18.83 2.73
C LEU A 487 -13.36 -19.39 2.22
N ALA A 488 -12.53 -18.56 1.59
CA ALA A 488 -11.32 -18.98 0.88
C ALA A 488 -10.24 -19.61 1.79
N SER A 489 -10.20 -19.24 3.06
CA SER A 489 -9.34 -19.86 4.09
C SER A 489 -9.66 -21.33 4.34
N LEU A 490 -10.83 -21.81 3.91
CA LEU A 490 -11.11 -23.24 3.78
C LEU A 490 -10.59 -23.72 2.42
N THR A 491 -9.30 -24.04 2.37
CA THR A 491 -8.64 -24.48 1.13
C THR A 491 -9.22 -25.81 0.63
N ASP A 492 -8.96 -26.16 -0.63
CA ASP A 492 -9.39 -27.44 -1.19
C ASP A 492 -8.82 -28.64 -0.42
N ASP A 493 -7.57 -28.53 0.06
CA ASP A 493 -6.92 -29.56 0.86
C ASP A 493 -7.60 -29.70 2.24
N ASP A 494 -7.93 -28.57 2.89
CA ASP A 494 -8.67 -28.58 4.17
C ASP A 494 -10.07 -29.17 4.00
N ALA A 495 -10.78 -28.74 2.95
CA ALA A 495 -12.12 -29.25 2.62
C ALA A 495 -12.08 -30.76 2.39
N GLN A 496 -11.14 -31.25 1.58
CA GLN A 496 -10.98 -32.67 1.31
C GLN A 496 -10.67 -33.46 2.60
N GLN A 497 -9.80 -32.93 3.46
CA GLN A 497 -9.47 -33.56 4.75
C GLN A 497 -10.69 -33.64 5.69
N ILE A 498 -11.55 -32.63 5.70
CA ILE A 498 -12.78 -32.59 6.49
C ILE A 498 -13.78 -33.62 5.96
N VAL A 499 -13.94 -33.70 4.64
CA VAL A 499 -14.86 -34.62 3.97
C VAL A 499 -14.41 -36.07 4.14
N ASP A 500 -13.16 -36.39 3.84
CA ASP A 500 -12.63 -37.75 3.98
C ASP A 500 -12.59 -38.23 5.43
N GLY A 501 -12.41 -37.29 6.36
CA GLY A 501 -12.45 -37.54 7.79
C GLY A 501 -13.86 -37.65 8.37
N GLU A 502 -14.92 -37.41 7.57
CA GLU A 502 -16.32 -37.35 8.01
C GLU A 502 -16.49 -36.48 9.27
N GLN A 503 -15.85 -35.30 9.28
CA GLN A 503 -15.74 -34.49 10.48
C GLN A 503 -17.05 -33.72 10.78
N GLY A 504 -18.02 -34.38 11.42
CA GLY A 504 -19.30 -33.79 11.86
C GLY A 504 -19.19 -32.64 12.89
N SER A 505 -17.96 -32.22 13.22
CA SER A 505 -17.72 -30.96 13.93
C SER A 505 -17.69 -29.75 13.01
N PHE A 506 -17.76 -29.92 11.68
CA PHE A 506 -17.68 -28.83 10.71
C PHE A 506 -18.68 -27.71 11.00
N THR A 507 -19.97 -28.03 11.19
CA THR A 507 -20.98 -27.03 11.54
C THR A 507 -20.69 -26.25 12.84
N LEU A 508 -19.76 -26.71 13.68
CA LEU A 508 -19.36 -26.07 14.93
C LEU A 508 -18.10 -25.21 14.79
N GLY A 509 -17.53 -25.11 13.59
CA GLY A 509 -16.44 -24.20 13.21
C GLY A 509 -15.12 -24.30 13.99
N PRO A 510 -14.55 -25.50 14.25
CA PRO A 510 -13.21 -25.63 14.82
C PRO A 510 -12.05 -25.23 13.89
N GLN A 511 -12.31 -25.09 12.58
CA GLN A 511 -11.32 -24.86 11.53
C GLN A 511 -10.73 -23.46 11.62
N ALA A 512 -9.41 -23.32 11.45
CA ALA A 512 -8.78 -22.01 11.37
C ALA A 512 -9.47 -21.14 10.32
N THR A 513 -9.93 -19.95 10.69
CA THR A 513 -10.72 -19.07 9.84
C THR A 513 -10.01 -17.73 9.66
N SER A 514 -9.97 -17.22 8.43
CA SER A 514 -9.61 -15.83 8.11
C SER A 514 -10.79 -14.90 8.45
N PRO A 515 -10.61 -13.88 9.30
CA PRO A 515 -11.67 -12.91 9.59
C PRO A 515 -12.22 -12.21 8.34
N LEU A 516 -11.37 -11.84 7.37
CA LEU A 516 -11.81 -11.23 6.11
C LEU A 516 -12.67 -12.18 5.29
N ASP A 517 -12.24 -13.43 5.11
CA ASP A 517 -12.99 -14.41 4.30
C ASP A 517 -14.33 -14.76 4.97
N LEU A 518 -14.39 -14.72 6.29
CA LEU A 518 -15.63 -14.92 7.03
C LEU A 518 -16.62 -13.76 6.80
N ALA A 519 -16.13 -12.51 6.75
CA ALA A 519 -16.95 -11.36 6.39
C ALA A 519 -17.44 -11.47 4.94
N ASP A 520 -16.54 -11.83 4.01
CA ASP A 520 -16.84 -12.02 2.59
C ASP A 520 -17.90 -13.12 2.37
N ALA A 521 -17.75 -14.27 3.04
CA ALA A 521 -18.70 -15.37 2.95
C ALA A 521 -20.11 -14.98 3.43
N TYR A 522 -20.20 -14.20 4.50
CA TYR A 522 -21.49 -13.68 4.99
C TYR A 522 -22.04 -12.60 4.06
N ALA A 523 -21.18 -11.77 3.46
CA ALA A 523 -21.59 -10.73 2.51
C ALA A 523 -22.32 -11.32 1.30
N THR A 524 -21.96 -12.54 0.87
CA THR A 524 -22.70 -13.30 -0.16
C THR A 524 -24.16 -13.55 0.23
N VAL A 525 -24.43 -13.91 1.48
CA VAL A 525 -25.81 -14.15 1.94
C VAL A 525 -26.58 -12.82 1.98
N PHE A 526 -25.95 -11.77 2.49
CA PHE A 526 -26.61 -10.47 2.68
C PHE A 526 -26.71 -9.63 1.40
N SER A 527 -26.01 -10.00 0.32
CA SER A 527 -26.17 -9.43 -1.02
C SER A 527 -27.31 -10.07 -1.83
N GLY A 528 -28.13 -10.93 -1.20
CA GLY A 528 -29.15 -11.72 -1.89
C GLY A 528 -28.58 -12.92 -2.67
N GLY A 529 -27.40 -13.39 -2.28
CA GLY A 529 -26.77 -14.60 -2.83
C GLY A 529 -25.77 -14.35 -3.96
N THR A 530 -25.29 -13.11 -4.12
CA THR A 530 -24.23 -12.77 -5.08
C THR A 530 -22.88 -12.76 -4.37
N ARG A 531 -21.99 -13.69 -4.77
CA ARG A 531 -20.65 -13.79 -4.21
C ARG A 531 -19.72 -12.86 -4.96
N CYS A 532 -19.00 -11.97 -4.29
CA CYS A 532 -18.00 -11.10 -4.91
C CYS A 532 -16.64 -11.34 -4.27
N ASP A 533 -15.55 -11.30 -5.02
CA ASP A 533 -14.20 -11.37 -4.44
C ASP A 533 -13.89 -10.13 -3.60
N ALA A 534 -13.36 -10.33 -2.40
CA ALA A 534 -12.84 -9.26 -1.57
C ALA A 534 -11.81 -8.40 -2.34
N THR A 535 -12.12 -7.11 -2.53
CA THR A 535 -11.36 -6.19 -3.39
C THR A 535 -10.98 -4.90 -2.64
N PRO A 536 -9.68 -4.57 -2.49
CA PRO A 536 -9.20 -3.37 -1.78
C PRO A 536 -8.98 -2.14 -2.69
N VAL A 537 -9.18 -2.26 -4.00
CA VAL A 537 -8.78 -1.26 -5.00
C VAL A 537 -9.88 -0.99 -6.02
N THR A 538 -10.06 0.27 -6.40
CA THR A 538 -11.03 0.69 -7.43
C THR A 538 -10.36 1.25 -8.68
N ALA A 539 -9.12 1.73 -8.57
CA ALA A 539 -8.33 2.16 -9.72
C ALA A 539 -6.83 2.18 -9.41
N VAL A 540 -6.03 1.85 -10.42
CA VAL A 540 -4.59 2.13 -10.46
C VAL A 540 -4.35 3.01 -11.67
N LEU A 541 -3.88 4.24 -11.43
CA LEU A 541 -3.64 5.24 -12.47
C LEU A 541 -2.13 5.46 -12.63
N GLY A 542 -1.68 5.61 -13.87
CA GLY A 542 -0.31 6.02 -14.18
C GLY A 542 -0.07 7.51 -13.86
N PRO A 543 1.18 7.99 -14.05
CA PRO A 543 1.55 9.37 -13.78
C PRO A 543 0.78 10.43 -14.58
N ASP A 544 0.20 10.05 -15.72
CA ASP A 544 -0.61 10.92 -16.58
C ASP A 544 -2.11 10.91 -16.19
N GLY A 545 -2.47 10.19 -15.13
CA GLY A 545 -3.84 10.05 -14.64
C GLY A 545 -4.69 9.05 -15.43
N THR A 546 -4.13 8.34 -16.40
CA THR A 546 -4.85 7.30 -17.16
C THR A 546 -4.79 5.95 -16.43
N PRO A 547 -5.80 5.07 -16.62
CA PRO A 547 -5.75 3.72 -16.05
C PRO A 547 -4.50 2.97 -16.49
N LEU A 548 -3.75 2.43 -15.53
CA LEU A 548 -2.51 1.73 -15.80
C LEU A 548 -2.78 0.47 -16.63
N ALA A 549 -2.00 0.28 -17.68
CA ALA A 549 -2.02 -0.92 -18.50
C ALA A 549 -0.95 -1.90 -18.03
N GLY A 550 -1.36 -3.13 -17.72
CA GLY A 550 -0.47 -4.27 -17.55
C GLY A 550 -0.16 -4.98 -18.87
N SER A 551 0.54 -6.12 -18.78
CA SER A 551 1.00 -6.91 -19.94
C SER A 551 -0.11 -7.45 -20.85
N GLY A 552 -1.36 -7.48 -20.37
CA GLY A 552 -2.56 -7.94 -21.09
C GLY A 552 -3.58 -6.86 -21.43
N GLY A 553 -3.33 -5.58 -21.13
CA GLY A 553 -4.31 -4.49 -21.26
C GLY A 553 -4.48 -3.71 -19.95
N ALA A 554 -5.56 -2.94 -19.82
CA ALA A 554 -5.86 -2.23 -18.57
C ALA A 554 -5.90 -3.20 -17.38
N LEU A 555 -5.37 -2.78 -16.23
CA LEU A 555 -5.47 -3.57 -15.00
C LEU A 555 -6.94 -3.77 -14.62
N ASP A 556 -7.30 -5.01 -14.31
CA ASP A 556 -8.66 -5.37 -13.90
C ASP A 556 -8.88 -4.98 -12.44
N THR A 557 -9.53 -3.84 -12.24
CA THR A 557 -9.87 -3.29 -10.91
C THR A 557 -11.38 -3.28 -10.68
N GLY A 558 -12.12 -4.05 -11.50
CA GLY A 558 -13.57 -4.16 -11.40
C GLY A 558 -14.00 -5.16 -10.33
N ASP A 559 -15.28 -5.10 -10.00
CA ASP A 559 -15.89 -6.04 -9.05
C ASP A 559 -16.04 -7.42 -9.71
N HIS A 560 -15.49 -8.45 -9.07
CA HIS A 560 -15.56 -9.83 -9.55
C HIS A 560 -16.66 -10.60 -8.83
N CYS A 561 -17.87 -10.57 -9.42
CA CYS A 561 -19.05 -11.16 -8.80
C CYS A 561 -19.61 -12.36 -9.57
N THR A 562 -20.10 -13.34 -8.82
CA THR A 562 -20.84 -14.54 -9.24
C THR A 562 -22.26 -14.48 -8.69
N PRO A 563 -23.23 -13.96 -9.48
CA PRO A 563 -24.63 -13.93 -9.08
C PRO A 563 -25.20 -15.34 -8.92
N GLY A 564 -26.08 -15.52 -7.93
CA GLY A 564 -26.75 -16.80 -7.69
C GLY A 564 -25.84 -17.90 -7.13
N ALA A 565 -24.71 -17.52 -6.52
CA ALA A 565 -23.89 -18.43 -5.71
C ALA A 565 -24.72 -19.05 -4.58
N LEU A 566 -25.66 -18.28 -4.02
CA LEU A 566 -26.77 -18.78 -3.21
C LEU A 566 -28.09 -18.35 -3.88
N PRO A 567 -29.12 -19.22 -3.97
CA PRO A 567 -30.41 -18.79 -4.49
C PRO A 567 -31.01 -17.66 -3.64
N ALA A 568 -31.43 -16.56 -4.28
CA ALA A 568 -31.98 -15.39 -3.58
C ALA A 568 -33.09 -15.71 -2.56
N PRO A 569 -34.06 -16.62 -2.83
CA PRO A 569 -35.04 -17.04 -1.83
C PRO A 569 -34.42 -17.59 -0.54
N VAL A 570 -33.33 -18.34 -0.65
CA VAL A 570 -32.58 -18.89 0.50
C VAL A 570 -31.82 -17.78 1.20
N ALA A 571 -31.11 -16.94 0.45
CA ALA A 571 -30.34 -15.81 0.99
C ALA A 571 -31.22 -14.85 1.80
N HIS A 572 -32.37 -14.43 1.24
CA HIS A 572 -33.32 -13.54 1.92
C HIS A 572 -33.90 -14.19 3.18
N THR A 573 -34.22 -15.48 3.12
CA THR A 573 -34.76 -16.21 4.28
C THR A 573 -33.72 -16.32 5.39
N LEU A 574 -32.46 -16.62 5.07
CA LEU A 574 -31.37 -16.64 6.05
C LEU A 574 -31.16 -15.26 6.67
N ALA A 575 -31.14 -14.19 5.86
CA ALA A 575 -31.01 -12.83 6.37
C ALA A 575 -32.10 -12.49 7.38
N GLN A 576 -33.36 -12.79 7.07
CA GLN A 576 -34.49 -12.56 7.99
C GLN A 576 -34.42 -13.42 9.25
N VAL A 577 -34.08 -14.72 9.14
CA VAL A 577 -33.92 -15.60 10.31
C VAL A 577 -32.79 -15.09 11.22
N MET A 578 -31.67 -14.67 10.65
CA MET A 578 -30.47 -14.22 11.37
C MET A 578 -30.63 -12.85 12.03
N ARG A 579 -31.62 -12.04 11.63
CA ARG A 579 -32.05 -10.90 12.46
C ARG A 579 -32.46 -11.34 13.85
N GLY A 580 -33.07 -12.52 13.97
CA GLY A 580 -33.45 -13.09 15.25
C GLY A 580 -32.29 -13.24 16.23
N ASP A 581 -31.06 -13.51 15.76
CA ASP A 581 -29.90 -13.65 16.66
C ASP A 581 -29.59 -12.32 17.37
N VAL A 582 -29.82 -11.18 16.70
CA VAL A 582 -29.54 -9.84 17.23
C VAL A 582 -30.76 -9.22 17.91
N GLU A 583 -31.94 -9.46 17.36
CA GLU A 583 -33.12 -8.65 17.63
C GLU A 583 -34.17 -9.36 18.49
N SER A 584 -34.12 -10.68 18.63
CA SER A 584 -35.09 -11.44 19.43
C SER A 584 -34.57 -11.78 20.84
N ASP A 585 -35.49 -12.12 21.75
CA ASP A 585 -35.17 -12.46 23.15
C ASP A 585 -34.42 -13.80 23.30
N ILE A 586 -34.55 -14.70 22.32
CA ILE A 586 -33.85 -15.99 22.28
C ILE A 586 -32.49 -15.89 21.59
N GLY A 587 -32.19 -14.75 20.96
CA GLY A 587 -30.95 -14.51 20.25
C GLY A 587 -29.72 -14.42 21.16
N THR A 588 -28.58 -14.81 20.61
CA THR A 588 -27.28 -14.80 21.30
C THR A 588 -26.49 -13.51 21.08
N ALA A 589 -26.86 -12.70 20.09
CA ALA A 589 -26.15 -11.51 19.63
C ALA A 589 -26.79 -10.17 20.05
N SER A 590 -27.63 -10.12 21.09
CA SER A 590 -28.35 -8.90 21.50
C SER A 590 -27.48 -7.66 21.75
N ARG A 591 -26.19 -7.86 22.06
CA ARG A 591 -25.20 -6.77 22.21
C ARG A 591 -24.83 -6.07 20.90
N ALA A 592 -25.05 -6.70 19.75
CA ALA A 592 -24.80 -6.10 18.45
C ALA A 592 -25.89 -5.09 18.03
N ARG A 593 -27.06 -5.11 18.67
CA ARG A 593 -28.23 -4.31 18.29
C ARG A 593 -27.91 -2.81 18.30
N VAL A 594 -28.23 -2.12 17.20
CA VAL A 594 -28.23 -0.65 17.10
C VAL A 594 -29.66 -0.19 16.87
N SER A 595 -30.15 0.73 17.70
CA SER A 595 -31.55 1.17 17.64
C SER A 595 -31.86 1.84 16.30
N GLY A 596 -32.95 1.42 15.65
CA GLY A 596 -33.41 2.00 14.38
C GLY A 596 -32.79 1.41 13.12
N HIS A 597 -31.99 0.34 13.24
CA HIS A 597 -31.37 -0.36 12.12
C HIS A 597 -31.67 -1.85 12.18
N ASP A 598 -31.96 -2.43 11.02
CA ASP A 598 -32.11 -3.87 10.83
C ASP A 598 -30.72 -4.53 10.78
N ILE A 599 -30.44 -5.46 11.69
CA ILE A 599 -29.15 -6.14 11.77
C ILE A 599 -29.36 -7.64 11.83
N ALA A 600 -28.79 -8.35 10.85
CA ALA A 600 -28.72 -9.80 10.83
C ALA A 600 -27.33 -10.26 11.23
N GLY A 601 -27.20 -11.37 11.97
CA GLY A 601 -25.87 -11.85 12.33
C GLY A 601 -25.84 -13.22 12.97
N LYS A 602 -24.61 -13.65 13.31
CA LYS A 602 -24.36 -14.91 14.01
C LYS A 602 -23.20 -14.80 14.98
N THR A 603 -23.41 -15.19 16.23
CA THR A 603 -22.30 -15.40 17.18
C THR A 603 -21.59 -16.74 16.95
N GLY A 604 -20.32 -16.79 17.35
CA GLY A 604 -19.51 -17.98 17.40
C GLY A 604 -18.64 -18.05 18.65
N THR A 605 -18.43 -19.25 19.16
CA THR A 605 -17.52 -19.53 20.27
C THR A 605 -16.96 -20.92 20.07
N THR A 606 -15.64 -21.06 20.12
CA THR A 606 -14.99 -22.36 20.00
C THR A 606 -14.91 -23.08 21.34
N GLN A 607 -14.66 -24.39 21.29
CA GLN A 607 -14.48 -25.20 22.49
C GLN A 607 -13.35 -24.63 23.37
N GLY A 608 -13.59 -24.55 24.68
CA GLY A 608 -12.62 -23.98 25.62
C GLY A 608 -12.48 -22.46 25.54
N ASN A 609 -13.36 -21.77 24.78
CA ASN A 609 -13.37 -20.32 24.61
C ASN A 609 -12.03 -19.78 24.07
N VAL A 610 -11.35 -20.55 23.21
CA VAL A 610 -10.04 -20.15 22.64
C VAL A 610 -10.18 -19.07 21.56
N SER A 611 -11.41 -18.87 21.08
CA SER A 611 -11.80 -17.76 20.22
C SER A 611 -13.29 -17.47 20.36
N VAL A 612 -13.65 -16.19 20.17
CA VAL A 612 -15.04 -15.73 20.10
C VAL A 612 -15.23 -14.91 18.84
N ALA A 613 -16.35 -15.12 18.16
CA ALA A 613 -16.67 -14.48 16.90
C ALA A 613 -18.07 -13.86 16.91
N PHE A 614 -18.24 -12.83 16.10
CA PHE A 614 -19.55 -12.36 15.67
C PHE A 614 -19.43 -11.86 14.24
N VAL A 615 -20.37 -12.25 13.38
CA VAL A 615 -20.49 -11.66 12.05
C VAL A 615 -21.87 -11.02 11.99
N GLY A 616 -21.90 -9.72 11.73
CA GLY A 616 -23.12 -8.94 11.68
C GLY A 616 -23.19 -8.14 10.40
N SER A 617 -24.40 -7.92 9.91
CA SER A 617 -24.63 -7.25 8.65
C SER A 617 -25.85 -6.33 8.70
N THR A 618 -25.70 -5.21 8.00
CA THR A 618 -26.79 -4.46 7.38
C THR A 618 -26.66 -4.66 5.86
N PRO A 619 -27.68 -4.35 5.04
CA PRO A 619 -27.54 -4.50 3.58
C PRO A 619 -26.34 -3.78 2.95
N ASP A 620 -25.81 -2.73 3.59
CA ASP A 620 -24.65 -1.96 3.09
C ASP A 620 -23.30 -2.43 3.66
N TYR A 621 -23.29 -3.12 4.80
CA TYR A 621 -22.07 -3.45 5.54
C TYR A 621 -22.18 -4.84 6.15
N THR A 622 -21.30 -5.76 5.76
CA THR A 622 -21.07 -7.01 6.50
C THR A 622 -19.73 -6.93 7.20
N ALA A 623 -19.72 -7.14 8.52
CA ALA A 623 -18.50 -7.11 9.29
C ALA A 623 -18.33 -8.35 10.17
N SER A 624 -17.14 -8.93 10.13
CA SER A 624 -16.72 -9.98 11.05
C SER A 624 -15.93 -9.37 12.21
N VAL A 625 -16.06 -9.98 13.38
CA VAL A 625 -15.18 -9.76 14.53
C VAL A 625 -14.68 -11.10 15.02
N LEU A 626 -13.37 -11.27 15.11
CA LEU A 626 -12.74 -12.45 15.72
C LEU A 626 -11.79 -12.01 16.84
N VAL A 627 -11.96 -12.60 18.02
CA VAL A 627 -11.05 -12.38 19.16
C VAL A 627 -10.39 -13.70 19.54
N PHE A 628 -9.06 -13.73 19.57
CA PHE A 628 -8.24 -14.91 19.83
C PHE A 628 -6.86 -14.54 20.36
N ASP A 629 -6.14 -15.47 20.97
CA ASP A 629 -4.70 -15.31 21.21
C ASP A 629 -3.93 -15.86 20.00
N PRO A 630 -3.06 -15.07 19.32
CA PRO A 630 -2.37 -15.52 18.13
C PRO A 630 -1.38 -16.65 18.42
N ASP A 631 -0.77 -16.67 19.61
CA ASP A 631 0.33 -17.55 19.95
C ASP A 631 -0.11 -18.79 20.73
N GLN A 632 -1.20 -18.70 21.49
CA GLN A 632 -1.63 -19.75 22.43
C GLN A 632 -3.11 -20.14 22.26
N ASN A 633 -3.48 -21.29 22.81
CA ASN A 633 -4.87 -21.71 22.98
C ASN A 633 -5.30 -21.42 24.42
N VAL A 634 -5.63 -20.16 24.68
CA VAL A 634 -6.08 -19.68 26.00
C VAL A 634 -7.51 -19.17 25.93
N ASP A 635 -8.23 -19.28 27.04
CA ASP A 635 -9.57 -18.70 27.18
C ASP A 635 -9.49 -17.18 26.99
N VAL A 636 -10.20 -16.66 25.99
CA VAL A 636 -10.18 -15.24 25.59
C VAL A 636 -11.10 -14.36 26.45
N GLY A 637 -11.84 -14.97 27.36
CA GLY A 637 -12.78 -14.32 28.26
C GLY A 637 -14.03 -13.77 27.57
N GLY A 638 -15.15 -13.85 28.28
CA GLY A 638 -16.48 -13.51 27.75
C GLY A 638 -17.14 -14.74 27.13
N PHE A 639 -18.40 -14.99 27.50
CA PHE A 639 -19.18 -16.12 26.99
C PHE A 639 -19.99 -15.72 25.75
N GLY A 640 -20.15 -16.65 24.80
CA GLY A 640 -21.18 -16.60 23.75
C GLY A 640 -21.02 -15.51 22.70
N GLY A 641 -19.79 -15.15 22.32
CA GLY A 641 -19.56 -14.09 21.33
C GLY A 641 -19.89 -12.67 21.83
N GLY A 642 -20.29 -12.48 23.10
CA GLY A 642 -20.73 -11.19 23.61
C GLY A 642 -19.68 -10.08 23.52
N LYS A 643 -18.39 -10.42 23.61
CA LYS A 643 -17.27 -9.49 23.38
C LYS A 643 -17.21 -9.07 21.90
N SER A 644 -17.27 -10.03 20.98
CA SER A 644 -17.22 -9.76 19.54
C SER A 644 -18.43 -8.97 19.05
N ALA A 645 -19.63 -9.30 19.56
CA ALA A 645 -20.86 -8.56 19.28
C ALA A 645 -20.80 -7.12 19.82
N GLN A 646 -20.18 -6.90 20.99
CA GLN A 646 -19.98 -5.54 21.52
C GLN A 646 -18.99 -4.74 20.66
N ILE A 647 -17.88 -5.34 20.23
CA ILE A 647 -16.93 -4.68 19.31
C ILE A 647 -17.64 -4.27 18.02
N TRP A 648 -18.44 -5.17 17.45
CA TRP A 648 -19.22 -4.88 16.24
C TRP A 648 -20.18 -3.71 16.46
N HIS A 649 -20.94 -3.71 17.57
CA HIS A 649 -21.83 -2.59 17.91
C HIS A 649 -21.07 -1.28 18.03
N ASP A 650 -19.98 -1.29 18.81
CA ASP A 650 -19.15 -0.13 19.08
C ASP A 650 -18.51 0.47 17.83
N ALA A 651 -18.23 -0.35 16.82
CA ALA A 651 -17.71 0.05 15.53
C ALA A 651 -18.83 0.56 14.60
N MET A 652 -19.95 -0.16 14.51
CA MET A 652 -21.01 0.14 13.55
C MET A 652 -21.96 1.24 14.01
N ALA A 653 -22.23 1.39 15.31
CA ALA A 653 -23.13 2.42 15.82
C ALA A 653 -22.80 3.86 15.32
N PRO A 654 -21.55 4.35 15.37
CA PRO A 654 -21.20 5.67 14.83
C PRO A 654 -21.27 5.74 13.29
N VAL A 655 -21.11 4.61 12.58
CA VAL A 655 -21.25 4.55 11.12
C VAL A 655 -22.73 4.65 10.74
N LEU A 656 -23.58 3.86 11.39
CA LEU A 656 -25.03 3.81 11.15
C LEU A 656 -25.76 5.09 11.59
N ALA A 657 -25.21 5.83 12.55
CA ALA A 657 -25.76 7.13 12.96
C ALA A 657 -25.76 8.20 11.84
N GLN A 658 -25.06 7.97 10.73
CA GLN A 658 -24.94 8.92 9.62
C GLN A 658 -26.16 8.91 8.67
N GLY A 659 -27.01 7.88 8.72
CA GLY A 659 -28.20 7.80 7.89
C GLY A 659 -28.89 6.44 7.96
N PRO A 660 -30.14 6.32 7.46
CA PRO A 660 -30.83 5.05 7.43
C PRO A 660 -30.12 4.06 6.50
N THR A 661 -30.15 2.78 6.85
CA THR A 661 -29.76 1.67 5.97
C THR A 661 -31.00 1.09 5.29
N PRO A 662 -30.87 0.45 4.12
CA PRO A 662 -31.95 -0.34 3.53
C PRO A 662 -32.42 -1.44 4.50
N ASP A 663 -33.67 -1.85 4.35
CA ASP A 663 -34.19 -3.05 5.03
C ASP A 663 -33.73 -4.31 4.29
N PHE A 664 -33.61 -5.43 5.01
CA PHE A 664 -33.38 -6.72 4.36
C PHE A 664 -34.59 -7.13 3.50
N PRO A 665 -34.37 -7.75 2.32
CA PRO A 665 -35.46 -8.31 1.54
C PRO A 665 -36.31 -9.31 2.34
N ALA A 666 -37.61 -9.36 2.05
CA ALA A 666 -38.53 -10.29 2.70
C ALA A 666 -38.12 -11.75 2.44
N ALA A 667 -38.33 -12.60 3.45
CA ALA A 667 -38.09 -14.03 3.36
C ALA A 667 -39.03 -14.69 2.35
N ASP A 668 -38.55 -15.78 1.74
CA ASP A 668 -39.38 -16.56 0.85
C ASP A 668 -40.29 -17.50 1.66
N ARG A 669 -41.59 -17.45 1.37
CA ARG A 669 -42.60 -18.21 2.11
C ARG A 669 -42.43 -19.72 1.99
N ALA A 670 -42.00 -20.21 0.82
CA ALA A 670 -41.77 -21.63 0.60
C ALA A 670 -40.52 -22.10 1.36
N VAL A 671 -39.45 -21.31 1.33
CA VAL A 671 -38.22 -21.60 2.09
C VAL A 671 -38.47 -21.51 3.60
N LEU A 672 -39.32 -20.60 4.06
CA LEU A 672 -39.75 -20.57 5.47
C LEU A 672 -40.58 -21.80 5.87
N GLY A 673 -41.21 -22.49 4.91
CA GLY A 673 -42.16 -23.57 5.16
C GLY A 673 -43.57 -23.08 5.52
N VAL A 674 -43.90 -21.84 5.16
CA VAL A 674 -45.22 -21.24 5.35
C VAL A 674 -46.13 -21.59 4.18
N PRO A 675 -47.29 -22.24 4.40
CA PRO A 675 -48.25 -22.52 3.35
C PRO A 675 -48.72 -21.25 2.61
N ALA A 676 -49.13 -21.42 1.35
CA ALA A 676 -49.74 -20.33 0.57
C ALA A 676 -51.00 -19.80 1.29
N GLY A 677 -50.99 -18.52 1.65
CA GLY A 677 -52.09 -17.86 2.37
C GLY A 677 -52.08 -18.02 3.91
N GLY A 678 -51.06 -18.63 4.50
CA GLY A 678 -50.85 -18.60 5.96
C GLY A 678 -50.31 -17.25 6.44
N ASP A 679 -50.44 -16.93 7.72
CA ASP A 679 -49.73 -15.77 8.26
C ASP A 679 -48.22 -16.07 8.31
N CYS A 680 -47.37 -15.08 8.02
CA CYS A 680 -45.95 -15.21 8.34
C CYS A 680 -45.82 -15.48 9.83
N PRO A 681 -44.94 -16.41 10.25
CA PRO A 681 -44.80 -16.72 11.66
C PRO A 681 -44.49 -15.44 12.43
N PHE A 682 -45.50 -14.95 13.13
CA PHE A 682 -45.38 -13.91 14.13
C PHE A 682 -44.51 -14.51 15.23
N ARG A 683 -43.26 -14.06 15.36
CA ARG A 683 -42.54 -14.28 16.61
C ARG A 683 -43.21 -13.35 17.64
N GLU A 684 -43.70 -13.91 18.74
CA GLU A 684 -44.24 -13.11 19.85
C GLU A 684 -43.11 -12.22 20.40
N GLY A 685 -43.25 -10.89 20.25
CA GLY A 685 -42.24 -9.87 20.58
C GLY A 685 -42.24 -8.70 19.58
N ASP A 686 -41.31 -7.74 19.73
CA ASP A 686 -41.17 -6.55 18.86
C ASP A 686 -40.57 -6.86 17.46
N LEU A 687 -40.26 -8.13 17.13
CA LEU A 687 -39.64 -8.52 15.86
C LEU A 687 -40.50 -9.51 15.06
N ALA A 688 -41.17 -9.02 14.01
CA ALA A 688 -41.86 -9.87 13.04
C ALA A 688 -40.91 -10.26 11.89
N LEU A 689 -40.82 -11.56 11.57
CA LEU A 689 -40.24 -11.99 10.30
C LEU A 689 -41.07 -11.41 9.15
N VAL A 690 -40.42 -10.78 8.17
CA VAL A 690 -41.11 -10.22 7.00
C VAL A 690 -41.15 -11.28 5.90
N CYS A 691 -42.35 -11.70 5.50
CA CYS A 691 -42.67 -12.59 4.38
C CYS A 691 -44.11 -12.27 3.86
#